data_AF-A0A6L9W8B9-F1
#
_entry.id   AF-A0A6L9W8B9-F1
#
_cell.length_a   1.000
_cell.length_b   1.000
_cell.length_c   1.000
_cell.angle_alpha   90.00
_cell.angle_beta   90.00
_cell.angle_gamma   90.00
#
_symmetry.space_group_name_H-M   'P 1'
#
loop_
_entity.id
_entity.type
_entity.pdbx_description
1 polymer ?
#
loop_
_entity_poly.entity_id
_entity_poly.type
_entity_poly.pdbx_seq_one_letter_code
_entity_poly.pdbx_strand_id
1 'polypeptide(L)'
;MDPSSDRAVRAGTSPADRAAVRLRQDQVRVDAARRVLPEGGRAGLDRLADLAARLMGTAGSQVSLLVDHQLVAAGTGVAEVGSIGPLEESLCTVTAALPAGESLVVPDARNDPRVQDLPPVRAGAVGSYLGTALTDGQGQSVGALCVFDPEPRPWARSEIDTLQQLAGSVMTELELSALLRRYEDDRVRFELATEAGGVGTWDWDQKTGELTWDEQLIAMFGYEPDGFGRTIDAFDARLHPDDRPWVNEALQQALDTGGGYDATYRVVWPSGETRWIHARGRCVLDTAGRTTRILGTAYDVTGEREAATLVTRVLEAMPAGFYSLDRDWRFTYVNAVAERLLQSSRDELLGRELWEAFPDAMNSVFEESYREAVRTGEPVSFDAYYPAPLDGWYELRAWPTPDGLSVYFLEVTERRSVQDQAERSARRLALLAGVSADLAGALDTRTATAHLPQLVVPALADFCIVTVVDADGRPGDVGCWHADEEMRPVLERYMHLRMDAMPPDSPAAIALRTGEAIRRNGREVSSLLPPGEARDLAVQLAPREAIVLPMRGRNRTLGLLTVYYAEGTPAREEDLSTAQDVAERVGLALDNARLYGAQQQLAEGLQRSLLTEPPEPDHAEIAVRYLPAAEAARVGGDWYDAFMQPGGTTMLVIGDVVGHDTEAAAAMGQLRGLLRGIATYSDAGPVEVLRGLDTSMTTLQMSTLATAAIARFEQTPDEFARGLTRMRWANAGHLPPLVINPDGSVAELAEWNGDLLLGVDSDVRRRESVVTLDRGATVLLYTDGLVERRDSDLDEGIFRLREALIELAGLPLEELLDELLERLVHGRPDDDVALVAVRLHPQDRPRPPEAGPNRVPSTVPPERIPGA
;
A
#
# COMPACT_ATOMS: atom_id res chain seq x y z
N MET A 1 35.54 60.92 16.68
CA MET A 1 35.80 62.31 16.27
C MET A 1 35.10 62.52 14.95
N ASP A 2 33.84 62.87 15.08
CA ASP A 2 32.91 63.29 14.04
C ASP A 2 32.88 64.83 14.13
N PRO A 3 33.17 65.60 13.07
CA PRO A 3 33.29 67.05 13.17
C PRO A 3 31.93 67.77 13.29
N SER A 4 30.82 67.04 13.42
CA SER A 4 29.47 67.60 13.55
C SER A 4 29.09 68.04 14.97
N SER A 5 29.85 67.68 16.01
CA SER A 5 29.42 67.89 17.41
C SER A 5 29.80 69.24 18.04
N ASP A 6 30.57 70.09 17.36
CA ASP A 6 31.14 71.32 17.96
C ASP A 6 30.33 72.61 17.68
N ARG A 7 29.20 72.51 16.96
CA ARG A 7 28.27 73.64 16.74
C ARG A 7 27.16 73.74 17.80
N ALA A 8 26.93 72.69 18.59
CA ALA A 8 25.76 72.60 19.47
C ALA A 8 25.87 73.39 20.80
N VAL A 9 27.03 73.99 21.12
CA VAL A 9 27.29 74.59 22.46
C VAL A 9 27.18 76.13 22.49
N ARG A 10 26.72 76.78 21.41
CA ARG A 10 26.40 78.23 21.39
C ARG A 10 24.92 78.57 21.19
N ALA A 11 24.03 77.58 21.22
CA ALA A 11 22.59 77.80 21.10
C ALA A 11 22.05 78.55 22.32
N GLY A 12 21.87 79.87 22.21
CA GLY A 12 21.19 80.67 23.23
C GLY A 12 21.60 82.15 23.32
N THR A 13 22.69 82.57 22.66
CA THR A 13 23.20 83.94 22.85
C THR A 13 22.71 84.96 21.80
N SER A 14 22.47 84.57 20.54
CA SER A 14 22.08 85.53 19.49
C SER A 14 20.56 85.80 19.47
N PRO A 15 20.12 86.99 19.01
CA PRO A 15 18.70 87.28 18.80
C PRO A 15 18.00 86.31 17.83
N ALA A 16 18.69 85.83 16.80
CA ALA A 16 18.16 84.87 15.84
C ALA A 16 17.95 83.47 16.46
N ASP A 17 18.85 83.00 17.34
CA ASP A 17 18.67 81.74 18.06
C ASP A 17 17.40 81.77 18.93
N ARG A 18 17.19 82.88 19.65
CA ARG A 18 15.99 83.06 20.50
C ARG A 18 14.72 83.13 19.68
N ALA A 19 14.76 83.81 18.53
CA ALA A 19 13.65 83.87 17.58
C ALA A 19 13.33 82.48 17.01
N ALA A 20 14.34 81.71 16.60
CA ALA A 20 14.19 80.36 16.07
C ALA A 20 13.57 79.40 17.10
N VAL A 21 14.03 79.44 18.37
CA VAL A 21 13.45 78.62 19.45
C VAL A 21 11.98 78.98 19.68
N ARG A 22 11.63 80.28 19.76
CA ARG A 22 10.24 80.72 19.94
C ARG A 22 9.34 80.24 18.80
N LEU A 23 9.78 80.41 17.55
CA LEU A 23 9.00 80.03 16.38
C LEU A 23 8.83 78.50 16.24
N ARG A 24 9.80 77.70 16.70
CA ARG A 24 9.69 76.23 16.74
C ARG A 24 8.75 75.74 17.85
N GLN A 25 8.71 76.43 18.99
CA GLN A 25 7.86 76.04 20.14
C GLN A 25 6.38 76.34 19.92
N ASP A 26 6.06 77.30 19.05
CA ASP A 26 4.67 77.62 18.71
C ASP A 26 4.10 76.63 17.69
N GLN A 27 3.49 75.55 18.17
CA GLN A 27 2.93 74.51 17.32
C GLN A 27 1.78 75.00 16.44
N VAL A 28 0.96 75.94 16.94
CA VAL A 28 -0.17 76.49 16.18
C VAL A 28 0.34 77.23 14.94
N ARG A 29 1.42 78.00 15.11
CA ARG A 29 2.12 78.69 14.04
C ARG A 29 2.80 77.72 13.07
N VAL A 30 3.48 76.68 13.57
CA VAL A 30 4.12 75.66 12.72
C VAL A 30 3.09 74.95 11.84
N ASP A 31 1.92 74.61 12.41
CA ASP A 31 0.83 74.00 11.67
C ASP A 31 0.24 74.97 10.65
N ALA A 32 0.09 76.25 11.01
CA ALA A 32 -0.32 77.30 10.08
C ALA A 32 0.65 77.43 8.89
N ALA A 33 1.96 77.44 9.15
CA ALA A 33 2.99 77.52 8.12
C ALA A 33 3.01 76.27 7.22
N ARG A 34 2.84 75.07 7.80
CA ARG A 34 2.75 73.81 7.03
C ARG A 34 1.54 73.78 6.10
N ARG A 35 0.40 74.31 6.52
CA ARG A 35 -0.83 74.34 5.71
C ARG A 35 -0.68 75.12 4.40
N VAL A 36 0.20 76.12 4.39
CA VAL A 36 0.36 77.06 3.27
C VAL A 36 1.66 76.83 2.48
N LEU A 37 2.34 75.71 2.71
CA LEU A 37 3.53 75.36 1.93
C LEU A 37 3.16 75.18 0.45
N PRO A 38 3.85 75.86 -0.49
CA PRO A 38 3.56 75.73 -1.90
C PRO A 38 4.07 74.38 -2.43
N GLU A 39 3.18 73.62 -3.07
CA GLU A 39 3.54 72.46 -3.88
C GLU A 39 3.17 72.77 -5.34
N GLY A 40 4.18 72.94 -6.20
CA GLY A 40 3.98 73.27 -7.62
C GLY A 40 4.08 74.76 -7.95
N GLY A 41 3.23 75.23 -8.88
CA GLY A 41 3.38 76.48 -9.62
C GLY A 41 3.64 77.72 -8.76
N ARG A 42 4.84 78.31 -8.90
CA ARG A 42 5.32 79.47 -8.10
C ARG A 42 5.03 80.83 -8.73
N ALA A 43 4.35 80.85 -9.88
CA ALA A 43 4.23 82.03 -10.73
C ALA A 43 3.57 83.23 -10.03
N GLY A 44 2.62 83.02 -9.12
CA GLY A 44 2.00 84.09 -8.32
C GLY A 44 2.97 84.70 -7.30
N LEU A 45 3.65 83.84 -6.54
CA LEU A 45 4.60 84.26 -5.51
C LEU A 45 5.85 84.91 -6.12
N ASP A 46 6.37 84.38 -7.23
CA ASP A 46 7.53 84.93 -7.94
C ASP A 46 7.23 86.34 -8.46
N ARG A 47 6.02 86.57 -9.00
CA ARG A 47 5.58 87.92 -9.42
C ARG A 47 5.51 88.89 -8.25
N LEU A 48 5.01 88.45 -7.10
CA LEU A 48 4.90 89.30 -5.91
C LEU A 48 6.27 89.62 -5.30
N ALA A 49 7.21 88.65 -5.29
CA ALA A 49 8.58 88.89 -4.89
C ALA A 49 9.28 89.89 -5.83
N ASP A 50 9.21 89.69 -7.16
CA ASP A 50 9.77 90.64 -8.14
C ASP A 50 9.18 92.05 -8.01
N LEU A 51 7.86 92.14 -7.79
CA LEU A 51 7.19 93.42 -7.54
C LEU A 51 7.72 94.11 -6.29
N ALA A 52 7.98 93.37 -5.21
CA ALA A 52 8.56 93.92 -3.98
C ALA A 52 9.96 94.52 -4.20
N ALA A 53 10.85 93.82 -4.93
CA ALA A 53 12.18 94.35 -5.23
C ALA A 53 12.12 95.60 -6.10
N ARG A 54 11.25 95.60 -7.13
CA ARG A 54 11.11 96.73 -8.06
C ARG A 54 10.51 97.98 -7.43
N LEU A 55 9.44 97.83 -6.65
CA LEU A 55 8.79 98.96 -5.99
C LEU A 55 9.71 99.61 -4.96
N MET A 56 10.52 98.80 -4.26
CA MET A 56 11.48 99.26 -3.27
C MET A 56 12.82 99.65 -3.90
N GLY A 57 13.05 99.39 -5.18
CA GLY A 57 14.31 99.68 -5.87
C GLY A 57 15.52 99.00 -5.22
N THR A 58 15.39 97.73 -4.83
CA THR A 58 16.42 96.95 -4.12
C THR A 58 17.05 95.89 -5.03
N ALA A 59 18.23 95.40 -4.66
CA ALA A 59 18.96 94.37 -5.39
C ALA A 59 18.27 92.99 -5.32
N GLY A 60 17.48 92.73 -4.28
CA GLY A 60 16.72 91.49 -4.16
C GLY A 60 15.53 91.58 -3.21
N SER A 61 14.68 90.56 -3.31
CA SER A 61 13.54 90.30 -2.44
C SER A 61 13.39 88.81 -2.20
N GLN A 62 12.69 88.46 -1.13
CA GLN A 62 12.52 87.07 -0.73
C GLN A 62 11.23 86.87 0.08
N VAL A 63 10.46 85.85 -0.29
CA VAL A 63 9.35 85.28 0.47
C VAL A 63 9.87 84.00 1.11
N SER A 64 9.87 83.95 2.44
CA SER A 64 10.29 82.76 3.19
C SER A 64 9.16 82.25 4.06
N LEU A 65 8.91 80.95 4.01
CA LEU A 65 8.04 80.25 4.95
C LEU A 65 8.90 79.59 6.02
N LEU A 66 8.45 79.68 7.27
CA LEU A 66 9.23 79.24 8.42
C LEU A 66 8.47 78.12 9.11
N VAL A 67 8.90 76.88 8.91
CA VAL A 67 8.38 75.72 9.64
C VAL A 67 9.34 75.38 10.78
N ASP A 68 9.95 74.20 10.78
CA ASP A 68 11.13 73.84 11.59
C ASP A 68 12.45 74.33 10.98
N HIS A 69 12.41 74.64 9.68
CA HIS A 69 13.46 75.24 8.85
C HIS A 69 12.90 76.43 8.06
N GLN A 70 13.78 77.25 7.50
CA GLN A 70 13.42 78.27 6.53
C GLN A 70 13.31 77.62 5.15
N LEU A 71 12.18 77.80 4.48
CA LEU A 71 12.00 77.52 3.06
C LEU A 71 11.89 78.83 2.30
N VAL A 72 12.74 79.03 1.30
CA VAL A 72 12.64 80.18 0.40
C VAL A 72 11.62 79.88 -0.69
N ALA A 73 10.39 80.36 -0.50
CA ALA A 73 9.26 80.05 -1.37
C ALA A 73 9.30 80.80 -2.71
N ALA A 74 9.76 82.05 -2.71
CA ALA A 74 9.96 82.89 -3.89
C ALA A 74 11.02 83.96 -3.61
N GLY A 75 11.61 84.53 -4.65
CA GLY A 75 12.64 85.55 -4.48
C GLY A 75 13.26 86.04 -5.79
N THR A 76 14.00 87.15 -5.69
CA THR A 76 14.73 87.77 -6.80
C THR A 76 16.13 88.21 -6.36
N GLY A 77 17.03 88.44 -7.32
CA GLY A 77 18.42 88.79 -7.04
C GLY A 77 19.22 87.58 -6.57
N VAL A 78 19.86 87.68 -5.40
CA VAL A 78 20.66 86.60 -4.80
C VAL A 78 19.86 85.62 -3.92
N ALA A 79 18.52 85.72 -3.91
CA ALA A 79 17.67 84.80 -3.19
C ALA A 79 17.63 83.42 -3.89
N GLU A 80 18.08 82.37 -3.20
CA GLU A 80 18.04 80.99 -3.71
C GLU A 80 16.65 80.37 -3.52
N VAL A 81 15.77 80.55 -4.51
CA VAL A 81 14.39 80.02 -4.46
C VAL A 81 14.39 78.49 -4.39
N GLY A 82 13.67 77.94 -3.41
CA GLY A 82 13.63 76.51 -3.10
C GLY A 82 14.72 76.03 -2.14
N SER A 83 15.63 76.91 -1.70
CA SER A 83 16.61 76.55 -0.67
C SER A 83 15.94 76.34 0.68
N ILE A 84 16.50 75.39 1.43
CA ILE A 84 16.12 75.07 2.80
C ILE A 84 17.32 75.37 3.70
N GLY A 85 17.10 76.19 4.74
CA GLY A 85 18.14 76.62 5.66
C GLY A 85 17.71 76.56 7.14
N PRO A 86 18.66 76.52 8.07
CA PRO A 86 18.36 76.57 9.50
C PRO A 86 17.75 77.94 9.89
N LEU A 87 16.74 77.92 10.75
CA LEU A 87 16.04 79.15 11.19
C LEU A 87 16.99 80.15 11.87
N GLU A 88 17.95 79.65 12.65
CA GLU A 88 18.95 80.43 13.38
C GLU A 88 19.91 81.23 12.47
N GLU A 89 20.00 80.89 11.19
CA GLU A 89 20.87 81.59 10.22
C GLU A 89 20.10 82.63 9.37
N SER A 90 18.80 82.83 9.63
CA SER A 90 17.90 83.62 8.79
C SER A 90 17.52 84.98 9.36
N LEU A 91 17.61 86.03 8.52
CA LEU A 91 17.03 87.35 8.85
C LEU A 91 15.49 87.29 8.89
N CYS A 92 14.87 86.43 8.06
CA CYS A 92 13.41 86.24 8.04
C CYS A 92 12.89 85.67 9.36
N THR A 93 13.68 84.84 10.05
CA THR A 93 13.34 84.32 11.39
C THR A 93 13.27 85.44 12.42
N VAL A 94 14.20 86.40 12.37
CA VAL A 94 14.17 87.58 13.25
C VAL A 94 12.92 88.43 12.95
N THR A 95 12.61 88.62 11.67
CA THR A 95 11.41 89.34 11.22
C THR A 95 10.11 88.69 11.70
N ALA A 96 9.94 87.39 11.52
CA ALA A 96 8.72 86.67 11.90
C ALA A 96 8.51 86.56 13.42
N ALA A 97 9.56 86.74 14.23
CA ALA A 97 9.48 86.74 15.68
C ALA A 97 9.07 88.10 16.29
N LEU A 98 8.95 89.15 15.46
CA LEU A 98 8.45 90.45 15.89
C LEU A 98 6.93 90.39 16.18
N PRO A 99 6.41 91.31 17.01
CA PRO A 99 4.97 91.48 17.19
C PRO A 99 4.25 91.70 15.85
N ALA A 100 3.01 91.21 15.76
CA ALA A 100 2.19 91.38 14.55
C ALA A 100 2.05 92.86 14.16
N GLY A 101 2.31 93.17 12.89
CA GLY A 101 2.28 94.53 12.35
C GLY A 101 3.59 95.31 12.46
N GLU A 102 4.62 94.75 13.11
CA GLU A 102 5.97 95.34 13.11
C GLU A 102 6.82 94.80 11.95
N SER A 103 7.67 95.68 11.40
CA SER A 103 8.64 95.34 10.36
C SER A 103 10.06 95.43 10.90
N LEU A 104 10.92 94.49 10.51
CA LEU A 104 12.35 94.53 10.82
C LEU A 104 13.04 95.51 9.86
N VAL A 105 13.31 96.72 10.34
CA VAL A 105 14.02 97.76 9.60
C VAL A 105 15.49 97.78 10.00
N VAL A 106 16.39 97.53 9.05
CA VAL A 106 17.84 97.49 9.25
C VAL A 106 18.54 98.32 8.16
N PRO A 107 18.88 99.59 8.44
CA PRO A 107 19.56 100.45 7.46
C PRO A 107 21.02 100.05 7.20
N ASP A 108 21.72 99.52 8.20
CA ASP A 108 23.09 99.05 8.11
C ASP A 108 23.23 97.73 8.86
N ALA A 109 23.19 96.62 8.12
CA ALA A 109 23.19 95.28 8.68
C ALA A 109 24.52 94.90 9.35
N ARG A 110 25.64 95.47 8.89
CA ARG A 110 26.98 95.15 9.43
C ARG A 110 27.18 95.71 10.84
N ASN A 111 26.40 96.73 11.20
CA ASN A 111 26.44 97.41 12.49
C ASN A 111 25.17 97.20 13.33
N ASP A 112 24.22 96.36 12.88
CA ASP A 112 22.98 96.09 13.61
C ASP A 112 23.13 94.82 14.48
N PRO A 113 23.09 94.93 15.82
CA PRO A 113 23.32 93.81 16.73
C PRO A 113 22.27 92.70 16.62
N ARG A 114 21.14 92.93 15.93
CA ARG A 114 20.10 91.92 15.70
C ARG A 114 20.47 90.94 14.58
N VAL A 115 21.27 91.36 13.60
CA VAL A 115 21.52 90.60 12.37
C VAL A 115 22.98 90.54 11.91
N GLN A 116 23.89 91.35 12.48
CA GLN A 116 25.31 91.46 12.06
C GLN A 116 26.06 90.12 12.00
N ASP A 117 25.67 89.15 12.84
CA ASP A 117 26.33 87.86 12.97
C ASP A 117 25.77 86.79 12.01
N LEU A 118 24.70 87.12 11.27
CA LEU A 118 24.03 86.17 10.38
C LEU A 118 24.82 85.96 9.07
N PRO A 119 24.83 84.74 8.52
CA PRO A 119 25.65 84.40 7.34
C PRO A 119 25.45 85.32 6.13
N PRO A 120 24.21 85.72 5.73
CA PRO A 120 24.03 86.62 4.58
C PRO A 120 24.65 88.01 4.77
N VAL A 121 24.73 88.49 6.01
CA VAL A 121 25.35 89.78 6.36
C VAL A 121 26.88 89.65 6.35
N ARG A 122 27.42 88.58 6.96
CA ARG A 122 28.86 88.30 6.97
C ARG A 122 29.44 88.04 5.58
N ALA A 123 28.65 87.42 4.71
CA ALA A 123 29.00 87.18 3.30
C ALA A 123 28.97 88.47 2.45
N GLY A 124 28.45 89.59 2.99
CA GLY A 124 28.31 90.86 2.27
C GLY A 124 27.14 90.89 1.28
N ALA A 125 26.28 89.87 1.27
CA ALA A 125 25.10 89.82 0.42
C ALA A 125 23.98 90.77 0.91
N VAL A 126 23.96 91.08 2.20
CA VAL A 126 22.98 91.96 2.85
C VAL A 126 23.69 93.04 3.66
N GLY A 127 23.72 94.26 3.13
CA GLY A 127 24.16 95.49 3.80
C GLY A 127 23.01 96.34 4.36
N SER A 128 21.80 96.20 3.82
CA SER A 128 20.56 96.74 4.39
C SER A 128 19.40 95.76 4.17
N TYR A 129 18.43 95.76 5.08
CA TYR A 129 17.32 94.81 5.09
C TYR A 129 16.04 95.46 5.59
N LEU A 130 14.93 95.19 4.91
CA LEU A 130 13.58 95.49 5.36
C LEU A 130 12.74 94.23 5.23
N GLY A 131 12.20 93.73 6.34
CA GLY A 131 11.34 92.55 6.37
C GLY A 131 10.03 92.81 7.11
N THR A 132 8.95 92.18 6.67
CA THR A 132 7.67 92.13 7.36
C THR A 132 7.21 90.68 7.51
N ALA A 133 6.50 90.39 8.59
CA ALA A 133 5.91 89.07 8.81
C ALA A 133 4.78 88.79 7.82
N LEU A 134 4.68 87.53 7.39
CA LEU A 134 3.54 86.97 6.67
C LEU A 134 2.61 86.35 7.70
N THR A 135 1.39 86.88 7.81
CA THR A 135 0.45 86.52 8.89
C THR A 135 -0.85 85.99 8.32
N ASP A 136 -1.32 84.84 8.82
CA ASP A 136 -2.59 84.24 8.36
C ASP A 136 -3.82 84.98 8.94
N GLY A 137 -5.02 84.60 8.48
CA GLY A 137 -6.28 85.17 8.98
C GLY A 137 -6.56 84.97 10.49
N GLN A 138 -5.75 84.16 11.19
CA GLN A 138 -5.81 83.93 12.63
C GLN A 138 -4.69 84.65 13.40
N GLY A 139 -3.92 85.50 12.73
CA GLY A 139 -2.85 86.28 13.36
C GLY A 139 -1.53 85.52 13.54
N GLN A 140 -1.37 84.33 12.94
CA GLN A 140 -0.16 83.51 13.08
C GLN A 140 0.90 83.88 12.04
N SER A 141 2.14 84.11 12.47
CA SER A 141 3.25 84.40 11.55
C SER A 141 3.79 83.11 10.89
N VAL A 142 3.45 82.91 9.63
CA VAL A 142 3.88 81.73 8.85
C VAL A 142 5.24 81.91 8.18
N GLY A 143 5.73 83.14 8.10
CA GLY A 143 6.93 83.47 7.36
C GLY A 143 7.25 84.96 7.33
N ALA A 144 8.08 85.38 6.37
CA ALA A 144 8.39 86.78 6.14
C ALA A 144 8.56 87.09 4.65
N LEU A 145 8.14 88.29 4.25
CA LEU A 145 8.51 88.93 3.00
C LEU A 145 9.58 89.97 3.32
N CYS A 146 10.70 89.96 2.61
CA CYS A 146 11.76 90.93 2.79
C CYS A 146 12.39 91.41 1.49
N VAL A 147 13.04 92.56 1.58
CA VAL A 147 13.86 93.17 0.54
C VAL A 147 15.22 93.56 1.13
N PHE A 148 16.26 93.52 0.33
CA PHE A 148 17.63 93.75 0.79
C PHE A 148 18.55 94.29 -0.31
N ASP A 149 19.59 95.00 0.11
CA ASP A 149 20.67 95.55 -0.72
C ASP A 149 22.04 95.22 -0.10
N PRO A 150 23.13 95.07 -0.88
CA PRO A 150 24.49 94.81 -0.36
C PRO A 150 25.13 96.03 0.33
N GLU A 151 24.62 97.23 0.05
CA GLU A 151 25.08 98.48 0.67
C GLU A 151 24.08 99.01 1.72
N PRO A 152 24.57 99.74 2.74
CA PRO A 152 23.71 100.40 3.71
C PRO A 152 22.77 101.40 3.06
N ARG A 153 21.51 101.40 3.47
CA ARG A 153 20.43 102.21 2.88
C ARG A 153 19.39 102.59 3.95
N PRO A 154 19.00 103.87 4.08
CA PRO A 154 17.88 104.26 4.94
C PRO A 154 16.53 103.87 4.32
N TRP A 155 15.56 103.48 5.16
CA TRP A 155 14.21 103.10 4.75
C TRP A 155 13.18 104.18 5.12
N ALA A 156 12.39 104.61 4.14
CA ALA A 156 11.28 105.54 4.33
C ALA A 156 10.03 104.82 4.86
N ARG A 157 9.17 105.55 5.59
CA ARG A 157 7.92 105.00 6.13
C ARG A 157 6.99 104.46 5.03
N SER A 158 6.94 105.11 3.88
CA SER A 158 6.18 104.65 2.71
C SER A 158 6.67 103.32 2.14
N GLU A 159 7.96 103.03 2.23
CA GLU A 159 8.54 101.75 1.79
C GLU A 159 8.12 100.61 2.75
N ILE A 160 8.13 100.90 4.06
CA ILE A 160 7.64 99.97 5.09
C ILE A 160 6.16 99.62 4.85
N ASP A 161 5.32 100.64 4.68
CA ASP A 161 3.87 100.46 4.46
C ASP A 161 3.60 99.67 3.16
N THR A 162 4.38 99.91 2.10
CA THR A 162 4.25 99.20 0.82
C THR A 162 4.61 97.72 0.96
N LEU A 163 5.70 97.40 1.67
CA LEU A 163 6.11 96.01 1.88
C LEU A 163 5.07 95.24 2.72
N GLN A 164 4.46 95.90 3.72
CA GLN A 164 3.37 95.32 4.51
C GLN A 164 2.13 95.00 3.66
N GLN A 165 1.77 95.88 2.71
CA GLN A 165 0.66 95.60 1.78
C GLN A 165 0.95 94.40 0.87
N LEU A 166 2.17 94.31 0.34
CA LEU A 166 2.59 93.18 -0.49
C LEU A 166 2.60 91.86 0.28
N ALA A 167 2.96 91.88 1.57
CA ALA A 167 2.89 90.71 2.44
C ALA A 167 1.46 90.17 2.59
N GLY A 168 0.46 91.05 2.64
CA GLY A 168 -0.95 90.66 2.60
C GLY A 168 -1.33 89.93 1.30
N SER A 169 -0.89 90.45 0.14
CA SER A 169 -1.11 89.81 -1.15
C SER A 169 -0.41 88.44 -1.26
N VAL A 170 0.80 88.32 -0.72
CA VAL A 170 1.53 87.04 -0.65
C VAL A 170 0.75 86.02 0.17
N MET A 171 0.17 86.42 1.31
CA MET A 171 -0.65 85.51 2.12
C MET A 171 -1.93 85.07 1.44
N THR A 172 -2.63 85.95 0.72
CA THR A 172 -3.84 85.57 -0.04
C THR A 172 -3.53 84.50 -1.10
N GLU A 173 -2.41 84.64 -1.82
CA GLU A 173 -1.98 83.65 -2.83
C GLU A 173 -1.67 82.28 -2.21
N LEU A 174 -1.00 82.28 -1.06
CA LEU A 174 -0.65 81.07 -0.30
C LEU A 174 -1.90 80.34 0.23
N GLU A 175 -2.87 81.08 0.79
CA GLU A 175 -4.12 80.49 1.31
C GLU A 175 -5.01 79.92 0.20
N LEU A 176 -5.13 80.62 -0.94
CA LEU A 176 -5.89 80.14 -2.09
C LEU A 176 -5.33 78.83 -2.64
N SER A 177 -4.00 78.75 -2.77
CA SER A 177 -3.31 77.55 -3.24
C SER A 177 -3.56 76.35 -2.33
N ALA A 178 -3.53 76.56 -1.00
CA ALA A 178 -3.79 75.52 -0.01
C ALA A 178 -5.24 74.99 -0.04
N LEU A 179 -6.22 75.85 -0.35
CA LEU A 179 -7.63 75.47 -0.42
C LEU A 179 -7.94 74.62 -1.65
N LEU A 180 -7.41 75.00 -2.82
CA LEU A 180 -7.57 74.24 -4.06
C LEU A 180 -7.03 72.81 -3.92
N ARG A 181 -5.86 72.66 -3.28
CA ARG A 181 -5.25 71.34 -3.04
C ARG A 181 -6.14 70.42 -2.20
N ARG A 182 -6.71 70.92 -1.09
CA ARG A 182 -7.58 70.09 -0.23
C ARG A 182 -8.80 69.59 -0.99
N TYR A 183 -9.36 70.44 -1.85
CA TYR A 183 -10.50 70.07 -2.67
C TYR A 183 -10.15 68.94 -3.66
N GLU A 184 -8.97 68.99 -4.29
CA GLU A 184 -8.49 67.93 -5.17
C GLU A 184 -8.24 66.61 -4.42
N ASP A 185 -7.58 66.65 -3.25
CA ASP A 185 -7.30 65.47 -2.42
C ASP A 185 -8.59 64.76 -1.98
N ASP A 186 -9.60 65.52 -1.56
CA ASP A 186 -10.87 64.96 -1.11
C ASP A 186 -11.69 64.41 -2.30
N ARG A 187 -11.60 65.04 -3.48
CA ARG A 187 -12.22 64.53 -4.71
C ARG A 187 -11.65 63.18 -5.12
N VAL A 188 -10.32 63.04 -5.14
CA VAL A 188 -9.65 61.79 -5.52
C VAL A 188 -9.94 60.67 -4.50
N ARG A 189 -9.96 60.99 -3.21
CA ARG A 189 -10.33 60.01 -2.17
C ARG A 189 -11.76 59.50 -2.32
N PHE A 190 -12.68 60.38 -2.69
CA PHE A 190 -14.07 60.00 -2.94
C PHE A 190 -14.17 59.06 -4.15
N GLU A 191 -13.52 59.40 -5.27
CA GLU A 191 -13.48 58.57 -6.49
C GLU A 191 -12.93 57.16 -6.22
N LEU A 192 -11.82 57.05 -5.48
CA LEU A 192 -11.22 55.77 -5.09
C LEU A 192 -12.15 54.93 -4.21
N ALA A 193 -12.89 55.56 -3.29
CA ALA A 193 -13.81 54.85 -2.40
C ALA A 193 -15.02 54.29 -3.17
N THR A 194 -15.55 55.03 -4.15
CA THR A 194 -16.64 54.57 -5.01
C THR A 194 -16.21 53.46 -5.96
N GLU A 195 -15.02 53.58 -6.57
CA GLU A 195 -14.47 52.56 -7.48
C GLU A 195 -14.17 51.24 -6.73
N ALA A 196 -13.46 51.31 -5.60
CA ALA A 196 -13.12 50.12 -4.81
C ALA A 196 -14.35 49.42 -4.21
N GLY A 197 -15.39 50.17 -3.87
CA GLY A 197 -16.66 49.62 -3.40
C GLY A 197 -17.55 49.08 -4.51
N GLY A 198 -17.18 49.28 -5.79
CA GLY A 198 -18.04 48.98 -6.92
C GLY A 198 -19.39 49.69 -6.83
N VAL A 199 -19.42 50.90 -6.27
CA VAL A 199 -20.64 51.67 -6.00
C VAL A 199 -20.81 52.73 -7.08
N GLY A 200 -21.95 52.72 -7.75
CA GLY A 200 -22.35 53.75 -8.71
C GLY A 200 -23.23 54.81 -8.06
N THR A 201 -23.17 56.04 -8.55
CA THR A 201 -23.89 57.20 -8.03
C THR A 201 -24.90 57.72 -9.03
N TRP A 202 -26.00 58.28 -8.51
CA TRP A 202 -27.05 58.86 -9.32
C TRP A 202 -27.63 60.13 -8.70
N ASP A 203 -28.06 61.02 -9.56
CA ASP A 203 -28.64 62.31 -9.23
C ASP A 203 -29.82 62.60 -10.14
N TRP A 204 -31.01 62.68 -9.57
CA TRP A 204 -32.21 62.99 -10.32
C TRP A 204 -32.73 64.38 -9.95
N ASP A 205 -32.68 65.29 -10.92
CA ASP A 205 -33.21 66.64 -10.78
C ASP A 205 -34.69 66.70 -11.18
N GLN A 206 -35.55 67.02 -10.22
CA GLN A 206 -37.01 67.05 -10.41
C GLN A 206 -37.52 68.29 -11.13
N LYS A 207 -36.70 69.34 -11.28
CA LYS A 207 -37.11 70.55 -12.02
C LYS A 207 -36.89 70.38 -13.51
N THR A 208 -35.80 69.70 -13.88
CA THR A 208 -35.39 69.48 -15.27
C THR A 208 -35.84 68.11 -15.80
N GLY A 209 -36.06 67.15 -14.90
CA GLY A 209 -36.32 65.74 -15.23
C GLY A 209 -35.05 64.94 -15.55
N GLU A 210 -33.88 65.57 -15.45
CA GLU A 210 -32.59 64.98 -15.83
C GLU A 210 -32.09 64.01 -14.75
N LEU A 211 -31.84 62.75 -15.13
CA LEU A 211 -31.24 61.72 -14.29
C LEU A 211 -29.78 61.52 -14.72
N THR A 212 -28.84 61.88 -13.86
CA THR A 212 -27.40 61.77 -14.13
C THR A 212 -26.82 60.60 -13.36
N TRP A 213 -26.08 59.74 -14.03
CA TRP A 213 -25.37 58.58 -13.48
C TRP A 213 -23.87 58.75 -13.69
N ASP A 214 -23.08 58.19 -12.79
CA ASP A 214 -21.65 58.00 -13.05
C ASP A 214 -21.38 56.82 -13.98
N GLU A 215 -20.13 56.70 -14.45
CA GLU A 215 -19.71 55.64 -15.37
C GLU A 215 -19.92 54.23 -14.77
N GLN A 216 -19.72 54.09 -13.47
CA GLN A 216 -19.90 52.82 -12.75
C GLN A 216 -21.35 52.35 -12.81
N LEU A 217 -22.31 53.24 -12.57
CA LEU A 217 -23.74 52.90 -12.59
C LEU A 217 -24.25 52.64 -14.02
N ILE A 218 -23.75 53.38 -15.00
CA ILE A 218 -24.01 53.13 -16.43
C ILE A 218 -23.59 51.69 -16.79
N ALA A 219 -22.39 51.28 -16.38
CA ALA A 219 -21.89 49.93 -16.61
C ALA A 219 -22.72 48.85 -15.88
N MET A 220 -23.12 49.07 -14.62
CA MET A 220 -23.96 48.12 -13.88
C MET A 220 -25.30 47.83 -14.57
N PHE A 221 -25.88 48.81 -15.24
CA PHE A 221 -27.15 48.69 -15.96
C PHE A 221 -26.99 48.23 -17.41
N GLY A 222 -25.77 47.90 -17.84
CA GLY A 222 -25.47 47.41 -19.19
C GLY A 222 -25.70 48.46 -20.27
N TYR A 223 -25.50 49.74 -19.94
CA TYR A 223 -25.46 50.84 -20.90
C TYR A 223 -24.02 51.09 -21.36
N GLU A 224 -23.89 51.54 -22.60
CA GLU A 224 -22.65 52.17 -23.07
C GLU A 224 -22.53 53.59 -22.49
N PRO A 225 -21.31 54.15 -22.34
CA PRO A 225 -21.09 55.48 -21.76
C PRO A 225 -21.96 56.60 -22.34
N ASP A 226 -22.23 56.58 -23.65
CA ASP A 226 -23.07 57.56 -24.34
C ASP A 226 -24.53 57.09 -24.58
N GLY A 227 -24.87 55.88 -24.11
CA GLY A 227 -26.14 55.21 -24.40
C GLY A 227 -27.24 55.45 -23.38
N PHE A 228 -26.93 56.05 -22.23
CA PHE A 228 -27.92 56.35 -21.20
C PHE A 228 -28.65 57.66 -21.51
N GLY A 229 -29.97 57.58 -21.72
CA GLY A 229 -30.80 58.72 -22.14
C GLY A 229 -30.98 59.83 -21.09
N ARG A 230 -30.40 59.69 -19.90
CA ARG A 230 -30.48 60.63 -18.77
C ARG A 230 -31.91 60.94 -18.33
N THR A 231 -32.80 59.96 -18.44
CA THR A 231 -34.20 60.04 -18.05
C THR A 231 -34.58 58.88 -17.14
N ILE A 232 -35.64 59.08 -16.34
CA ILE A 232 -36.22 58.00 -15.54
C ILE A 232 -36.76 56.86 -16.41
N ASP A 233 -37.25 57.15 -17.61
CA ASP A 233 -37.70 56.14 -18.58
C ASP A 233 -36.56 55.20 -19.01
N ALA A 234 -35.33 55.70 -19.10
CA ALA A 234 -34.16 54.88 -19.41
C ALA A 234 -33.83 53.93 -18.24
N PHE A 235 -33.87 54.40 -16.99
CA PHE A 235 -33.78 53.54 -15.82
C PHE A 235 -34.86 52.44 -15.84
N ASP A 236 -36.11 52.85 -16.03
CA ASP A 236 -37.25 51.95 -16.08
C ASP A 236 -37.11 50.89 -17.16
N ALA A 237 -36.52 51.22 -18.32
CA ALA A 237 -36.34 50.30 -19.45
C ALA A 237 -35.43 49.10 -19.13
N ARG A 238 -34.59 49.21 -18.10
CA ARG A 238 -33.69 48.14 -17.65
C ARG A 238 -34.21 47.36 -16.45
N LEU A 239 -35.27 47.80 -15.79
CA LEU A 239 -35.88 47.05 -14.70
C LEU A 239 -36.56 45.78 -15.20
N HIS A 240 -36.49 44.71 -14.41
CA HIS A 240 -37.28 43.52 -14.68
C HIS A 240 -38.79 43.87 -14.67
N PRO A 241 -39.61 43.34 -15.61
CA PRO A 241 -41.02 43.71 -15.74
C PRO A 241 -41.85 43.56 -14.45
N ASP A 242 -41.57 42.50 -13.68
CA ASP A 242 -42.24 42.25 -12.39
C ASP A 242 -41.81 43.23 -11.29
N ASP A 243 -40.62 43.84 -11.40
CA ASP A 243 -40.07 44.70 -10.37
C ASP A 243 -40.42 46.18 -10.56
N ARG A 244 -40.62 46.59 -11.82
CA ARG A 244 -40.92 47.98 -12.19
C ARG A 244 -42.06 48.62 -11.38
N PRO A 245 -43.23 47.98 -11.13
CA PRO A 245 -44.34 48.63 -10.44
C PRO A 245 -44.00 49.06 -9.01
N TRP A 246 -43.37 48.19 -8.22
CA TRP A 246 -43.09 48.47 -6.81
C TRP A 246 -41.83 49.32 -6.63
N VAL A 247 -40.85 49.23 -7.54
CA VAL A 247 -39.66 50.10 -7.56
C VAL A 247 -40.07 51.56 -7.77
N ASN A 248 -40.98 51.81 -8.71
CA ASN A 248 -41.47 53.15 -9.01
C ASN A 248 -42.35 53.70 -7.88
N GLU A 249 -43.15 52.86 -7.22
CA GLU A 249 -43.91 53.25 -6.03
C GLU A 249 -42.98 53.68 -4.89
N ALA A 250 -41.93 52.91 -4.60
CA ALA A 250 -40.93 53.25 -3.57
C ALA A 250 -40.20 54.57 -3.90
N LEU A 251 -39.89 54.81 -5.17
CA LEU A 251 -39.25 56.05 -5.61
C LEU A 251 -40.20 57.25 -5.46
N GLN A 252 -41.46 57.11 -5.86
CA GLN A 252 -42.48 58.16 -5.70
C GLN A 252 -42.74 58.47 -4.22
N GLN A 253 -42.81 57.45 -3.36
CA GLN A 253 -42.97 57.61 -1.92
C GLN A 253 -41.83 58.41 -1.30
N ALA A 254 -40.58 58.17 -1.73
CA ALA A 254 -39.43 58.93 -1.27
C ALA A 254 -39.55 60.42 -1.67
N LEU A 255 -39.99 60.73 -2.89
CA LEU A 255 -40.20 62.10 -3.36
C LEU A 255 -41.29 62.84 -2.58
N ASP A 256 -42.44 62.19 -2.37
CA ASP A 256 -43.61 62.78 -1.70
C ASP A 256 -43.35 63.07 -0.22
N THR A 257 -42.58 62.21 0.43
CA THR A 257 -42.24 62.34 1.86
C THR A 257 -40.99 63.19 2.11
N GLY A 258 -40.20 63.48 1.07
CA GLY A 258 -38.86 64.05 1.22
C GLY A 258 -37.90 63.11 1.96
N GLY A 259 -38.19 61.81 1.94
CA GLY A 259 -37.52 60.76 2.71
C GLY A 259 -36.32 60.12 2.01
N GLY A 260 -35.91 58.96 2.53
CA GLY A 260 -34.89 58.11 1.91
C GLY A 260 -35.50 57.08 0.96
N TYR A 261 -34.74 56.70 -0.05
CA TYR A 261 -35.02 55.58 -0.95
C TYR A 261 -34.14 54.40 -0.57
N ASP A 262 -34.70 53.18 -0.53
CA ASP A 262 -33.99 51.92 -0.27
C ASP A 262 -34.74 50.79 -0.99
N ALA A 263 -34.10 50.15 -1.97
CA ALA A 263 -34.72 49.10 -2.77
C ALA A 263 -33.69 48.10 -3.32
N THR A 264 -34.09 46.84 -3.43
CA THR A 264 -33.31 45.78 -4.10
C THR A 264 -34.12 45.17 -5.24
N TYR A 265 -33.70 45.40 -6.48
CA TYR A 265 -34.47 45.02 -7.67
C TYR A 265 -33.61 44.37 -8.73
N ARG A 266 -34.26 43.70 -9.69
CA ARG A 266 -33.61 43.07 -10.83
C ARG A 266 -33.47 44.04 -12.01
N VAL A 267 -32.29 44.01 -12.60
CA VAL A 267 -31.93 44.73 -13.83
C VAL A 267 -31.66 43.71 -14.93
N VAL A 268 -32.19 43.95 -16.12
CA VAL A 268 -32.06 43.07 -17.30
C VAL A 268 -31.20 43.76 -18.36
N TRP A 269 -30.06 43.15 -18.64
CA TRP A 269 -29.12 43.61 -19.66
C TRP A 269 -29.63 43.33 -21.08
N PRO A 270 -29.09 44.01 -22.12
CA PRO A 270 -29.42 43.70 -23.52
C PRO A 270 -29.18 42.23 -23.90
N SER A 271 -28.20 41.57 -23.26
CA SER A 271 -27.87 40.16 -23.46
C SER A 271 -28.92 39.19 -22.91
N GLY A 272 -29.88 39.68 -22.11
CA GLY A 272 -30.83 38.87 -21.35
C GLY A 272 -30.33 38.43 -19.96
N GLU A 273 -29.10 38.80 -19.59
CA GLU A 273 -28.57 38.58 -18.24
C GLU A 273 -29.36 39.41 -17.21
N THR A 274 -29.70 38.80 -16.07
CA THR A 274 -30.40 39.46 -14.97
C THR A 274 -29.45 39.65 -13.78
N ARG A 275 -29.35 40.87 -13.28
CA ARG A 275 -28.54 41.23 -12.11
C ARG A 275 -29.40 41.82 -11.01
N TRP A 276 -28.97 41.64 -9.76
CA TRP A 276 -29.63 42.23 -8.60
C TRP A 276 -28.88 43.48 -8.16
N ILE A 277 -29.58 44.60 -8.13
CA ILE A 277 -29.03 45.90 -7.71
C ILE A 277 -29.70 46.33 -6.41
N HIS A 278 -28.90 46.73 -5.43
CA HIS A 278 -29.37 47.42 -4.24
C HIS A 278 -29.07 48.90 -4.36
N ALA A 279 -30.09 49.74 -4.21
CA ALA A 279 -29.99 51.19 -4.36
C ALA A 279 -30.51 51.92 -3.12
N ARG A 280 -29.79 52.97 -2.71
CA ARG A 280 -30.16 53.86 -1.61
C ARG A 280 -30.05 55.32 -2.03
N GLY A 281 -30.97 56.17 -1.59
CA GLY A 281 -30.95 57.59 -1.92
C GLY A 281 -31.59 58.49 -0.86
N ARG A 282 -31.38 59.80 -1.00
CA ARG A 282 -31.93 60.83 -0.10
C ARG A 282 -32.36 62.08 -0.88
N CYS A 283 -33.50 62.63 -0.50
CA CYS A 283 -34.06 63.84 -1.09
C CYS A 283 -33.37 65.13 -0.59
N VAL A 284 -33.17 66.09 -1.50
CA VAL A 284 -32.71 67.45 -1.24
C VAL A 284 -33.89 68.41 -1.41
N LEU A 285 -34.22 69.11 -0.33
CA LEU A 285 -35.42 69.96 -0.25
C LEU A 285 -35.11 71.43 -0.59
N ASP A 286 -36.07 72.14 -1.19
CA ASP A 286 -36.03 73.61 -1.30
C ASP A 286 -36.42 74.30 0.02
N THR A 287 -36.31 75.64 0.04
CA THR A 287 -36.73 76.48 1.17
C THR A 287 -38.23 76.42 1.47
N ALA A 288 -39.04 75.80 0.62
CA ALA A 288 -40.49 75.58 0.80
C ALA A 288 -40.81 74.13 1.21
N GLY A 289 -39.80 73.29 1.48
CA GLY A 289 -39.95 71.91 1.92
C GLY A 289 -40.27 70.91 0.81
N ARG A 290 -40.14 71.29 -0.48
CA ARG A 290 -40.39 70.41 -1.62
C ARG A 290 -39.10 69.77 -2.12
N THR A 291 -39.16 68.50 -2.49
CA THR A 291 -38.04 67.77 -3.08
C THR A 291 -37.65 68.39 -4.42
N THR A 292 -36.38 68.79 -4.54
CA THR A 292 -35.81 69.36 -5.78
C THR A 292 -34.91 68.37 -6.51
N ARG A 293 -34.18 67.55 -5.75
CA ARG A 293 -33.28 66.52 -6.25
C ARG A 293 -33.35 65.31 -5.35
N ILE A 294 -33.02 64.14 -5.88
CA ILE A 294 -32.73 62.94 -5.09
C ILE A 294 -31.37 62.40 -5.52
N LEU A 295 -30.49 62.20 -4.54
CA LEU A 295 -29.11 61.75 -4.72
C LEU A 295 -28.97 60.38 -4.08
N GLY A 296 -28.26 59.47 -4.73
CA GLY A 296 -28.07 58.14 -4.18
C GLY A 296 -26.92 57.35 -4.76
N THR A 297 -26.79 56.14 -4.23
CA THR A 297 -25.79 55.13 -4.58
C THR A 297 -26.47 53.81 -4.91
N ALA A 298 -25.85 52.99 -5.74
CA ALA A 298 -26.28 51.62 -5.99
C ALA A 298 -25.08 50.68 -6.18
N TYR A 299 -25.26 49.40 -5.86
CA TYR A 299 -24.24 48.36 -6.04
C TYR A 299 -24.88 47.00 -6.37
N ASP A 300 -24.09 46.10 -6.97
CA ASP A 300 -24.50 44.76 -7.43
C ASP A 300 -24.41 43.72 -6.29
N VAL A 301 -25.51 43.00 -6.03
CA VAL A 301 -25.62 41.93 -5.00
C VAL A 301 -25.82 40.54 -5.60
N THR A 302 -25.59 40.37 -6.91
CA THR A 302 -25.82 39.10 -7.62
C THR A 302 -24.94 37.98 -7.06
N GLY A 303 -23.64 38.22 -6.86
CA GLY A 303 -22.67 37.20 -6.41
C GLY A 303 -22.96 36.61 -5.02
N GLU A 304 -23.45 37.42 -4.08
CA GLU A 304 -23.80 36.96 -2.72
C GLU A 304 -24.98 35.97 -2.75
N ARG A 305 -25.98 36.24 -3.59
CA ARG A 305 -27.14 35.35 -3.74
C ARG A 305 -26.80 34.07 -4.51
N GLU A 306 -25.89 34.15 -5.47
CA GLU A 306 -25.40 32.98 -6.20
C GLU A 306 -24.62 32.03 -5.29
N ALA A 307 -23.78 32.56 -4.39
CA ALA A 307 -23.00 31.77 -3.43
C ALA A 307 -23.90 30.99 -2.45
N ALA A 308 -24.94 31.63 -1.89
CA ALA A 308 -25.90 30.96 -1.01
C ALA A 308 -26.66 29.84 -1.75
N THR A 309 -27.05 30.09 -3.00
CA THR A 309 -27.73 29.07 -3.84
C THR A 309 -26.80 27.93 -4.23
N LEU A 310 -25.49 28.18 -4.35
CA LEU A 310 -24.49 27.16 -4.64
C LEU A 310 -24.33 26.18 -3.47
N VAL A 311 -24.25 26.66 -2.22
CA VAL A 311 -24.14 25.81 -1.02
C VAL A 311 -25.33 24.85 -0.93
N THR A 312 -26.56 25.35 -1.08
CA THR A 312 -27.76 24.51 -1.10
C THR A 312 -27.72 23.50 -2.25
N ARG A 313 -27.31 23.91 -3.46
CA ARG A 313 -27.17 22.98 -4.60
C ARG A 313 -26.13 21.90 -4.34
N VAL A 314 -25.01 22.22 -3.70
CA VAL A 314 -23.96 21.24 -3.36
C VAL A 314 -24.47 20.23 -2.34
N LEU A 315 -25.16 20.69 -1.28
CA LEU A 315 -25.75 19.79 -0.28
C LEU A 315 -26.85 18.89 -0.88
N GLU A 316 -27.69 19.43 -1.77
CA GLU A 316 -28.74 18.67 -2.48
C GLU A 316 -28.18 17.70 -3.52
N ALA A 317 -27.04 18.01 -4.16
CA ALA A 317 -26.40 17.14 -5.14
C ALA A 317 -25.40 16.14 -4.53
N MET A 318 -25.14 16.22 -3.22
CA MET A 318 -24.22 15.32 -2.53
C MET A 318 -24.69 13.86 -2.61
N PRO A 319 -23.82 12.88 -2.93
CA PRO A 319 -24.20 11.46 -3.00
C PRO A 319 -24.34 10.78 -1.61
N ALA A 320 -24.41 11.57 -0.53
CA ALA A 320 -24.50 11.09 0.85
C ALA A 320 -25.72 11.74 1.54
N GLY A 321 -26.32 11.02 2.49
CA GLY A 321 -27.37 11.57 3.32
C GLY A 321 -26.78 12.65 4.22
N PHE A 322 -27.39 13.83 4.25
CA PHE A 322 -27.01 14.92 5.12
C PHE A 322 -28.25 15.54 5.77
N TYR A 323 -28.19 15.73 7.09
CA TYR A 323 -29.15 16.53 7.82
C TYR A 323 -28.49 17.36 8.92
N SER A 324 -29.16 18.43 9.32
CA SER A 324 -28.75 19.27 10.46
C SER A 324 -29.85 19.28 11.51
N LEU A 325 -29.44 19.27 12.77
CA LEU A 325 -30.30 19.30 13.96
C LEU A 325 -30.02 20.58 14.75
N ASP A 326 -31.04 21.13 15.40
CA ASP A 326 -30.87 22.19 16.40
C ASP A 326 -30.48 21.63 17.79
N ARG A 327 -30.38 22.50 18.79
CA ARG A 327 -30.05 22.13 20.18
C ARG A 327 -31.10 21.25 20.86
N ASP A 328 -32.32 21.24 20.35
CA ASP A 328 -33.43 20.41 20.82
C ASP A 328 -33.60 19.14 19.97
N TRP A 329 -32.56 18.76 19.21
CA TRP A 329 -32.53 17.58 18.33
C TRP A 329 -33.57 17.61 17.20
N ARG A 330 -34.05 18.78 16.79
CA ARG A 330 -35.03 18.92 15.69
C ARG A 330 -34.36 19.13 14.35
N PHE A 331 -34.86 18.50 13.30
CA PHE A 331 -34.31 18.67 11.96
C PHE A 331 -34.52 20.10 11.44
N THR A 332 -33.42 20.77 11.09
CA THR A 332 -33.40 22.10 10.47
C THR A 332 -33.10 22.07 8.98
N TYR A 333 -32.44 21.00 8.52
CA TYR A 333 -32.15 20.78 7.11
C TYR A 333 -32.05 19.27 6.82
N VAL A 334 -32.53 18.83 5.66
CA VAL A 334 -32.44 17.46 5.16
C VAL A 334 -32.27 17.51 3.64
N ASN A 335 -31.25 16.85 3.09
CA ASN A 335 -31.04 16.78 1.64
C ASN A 335 -31.81 15.63 0.96
N ALA A 336 -31.91 15.65 -0.37
CA ALA A 336 -32.62 14.63 -1.14
C ALA A 336 -32.11 13.18 -0.97
N VAL A 337 -30.84 12.97 -0.64
CA VAL A 337 -30.31 11.62 -0.37
C VAL A 337 -30.74 11.14 1.02
N ALA A 338 -30.74 12.02 2.02
CA ALA A 338 -31.22 11.69 3.35
C ALA A 338 -32.70 11.31 3.34
N GLU A 339 -33.55 11.99 2.57
CA GLU A 339 -34.97 11.61 2.40
C GLU A 339 -35.13 10.16 1.91
N ARG A 340 -34.30 9.74 0.94
CA ARG A 340 -34.32 8.37 0.40
C ARG A 340 -33.82 7.35 1.41
N LEU A 341 -32.69 7.61 2.06
CA LEU A 341 -32.07 6.66 3.00
C LEU A 341 -32.87 6.53 4.31
N LEU A 342 -33.48 7.62 4.78
CA LEU A 342 -34.33 7.63 5.98
C LEU A 342 -35.78 7.22 5.70
N GLN A 343 -36.13 6.98 4.43
CA GLN A 343 -37.47 6.62 3.97
C GLN A 343 -38.57 7.58 4.48
N SER A 344 -38.26 8.88 4.61
CA SER A 344 -39.17 9.92 5.12
C SER A 344 -38.95 11.22 4.36
N SER A 345 -40.03 11.96 4.07
CA SER A 345 -39.91 13.22 3.32
C SER A 345 -39.39 14.37 4.19
N ARG A 346 -38.79 15.39 3.56
CA ARG A 346 -38.31 16.60 4.26
C ARG A 346 -39.43 17.31 5.01
N ASP A 347 -40.64 17.36 4.44
CA ASP A 347 -41.79 18.03 5.06
C ASP A 347 -42.26 17.30 6.35
N GLU A 348 -42.02 16.00 6.46
CA GLU A 348 -42.33 15.20 7.65
C GLU A 348 -41.22 15.26 8.71
N LEU A 349 -39.97 15.50 8.30
CA LEU A 349 -38.81 15.54 9.18
C LEU A 349 -38.53 16.94 9.72
N LEU A 350 -38.65 17.99 8.91
CA LEU A 350 -38.30 19.37 9.31
C LEU A 350 -39.13 19.82 10.53
N GLY A 351 -38.42 20.28 11.57
CA GLY A 351 -39.00 20.68 12.86
C GLY A 351 -39.36 19.53 13.80
N ARG A 352 -39.31 18.27 13.36
CA ARG A 352 -39.55 17.08 14.18
C ARG A 352 -38.28 16.67 14.94
N GLU A 353 -38.43 16.12 16.14
CA GLU A 353 -37.30 15.64 16.96
C GLU A 353 -36.77 14.29 16.44
N LEU A 354 -35.44 14.15 16.34
CA LEU A 354 -34.76 12.93 15.86
C LEU A 354 -35.24 11.67 16.59
N TRP A 355 -35.32 11.72 17.92
CA TRP A 355 -35.65 10.57 18.76
C TRP A 355 -37.11 10.13 18.64
N GLU A 356 -38.02 11.05 18.28
CA GLU A 356 -39.43 10.73 17.98
C GLU A 356 -39.62 10.19 16.57
N ALA A 357 -38.76 10.58 15.63
CA ALA A 357 -38.78 10.06 14.25
C ALA A 357 -38.12 8.68 14.14
N PHE A 358 -37.05 8.44 14.91
CA PHE A 358 -36.24 7.21 14.90
C PHE A 358 -36.04 6.68 16.32
N PRO A 359 -37.05 6.00 16.91
CA PRO A 359 -37.02 5.58 18.31
C PRO A 359 -35.95 4.53 18.61
N ASP A 360 -35.60 3.66 17.66
CA ASP A 360 -34.55 2.65 17.85
C ASP A 360 -33.13 3.25 17.85
N ALA A 361 -32.99 4.53 17.51
CA ALA A 361 -31.75 5.27 17.73
C ALA A 361 -31.54 5.62 19.22
N MET A 362 -32.61 5.65 20.03
CA MET A 362 -32.48 5.85 21.47
C MET A 362 -31.91 4.61 22.17
N ASN A 363 -31.13 4.82 23.22
CA ASN A 363 -30.41 3.76 23.96
C ASN A 363 -29.53 2.88 23.06
N SER A 364 -28.99 3.47 21.99
CA SER A 364 -28.11 2.80 21.03
C SER A 364 -26.81 3.60 20.85
N VAL A 365 -25.90 3.06 20.04
CA VAL A 365 -24.65 3.73 19.66
C VAL A 365 -24.91 5.11 19.00
N PHE A 366 -26.06 5.29 18.35
CA PHE A 366 -26.45 6.57 17.74
C PHE A 366 -26.61 7.67 18.80
N GLU A 367 -27.40 7.44 19.85
CA GLU A 367 -27.63 8.42 20.91
C GLU A 367 -26.36 8.74 21.69
N GLU A 368 -25.59 7.71 22.07
CA GLU A 368 -24.34 7.88 22.80
C GLU A 368 -23.35 8.76 22.01
N SER A 369 -23.14 8.44 20.75
CA SER A 369 -22.20 9.16 19.88
C SER A 369 -22.64 10.59 19.58
N TYR A 370 -23.93 10.83 19.38
CA TYR A 370 -24.45 12.17 19.09
C TYR A 370 -24.37 13.08 20.31
N ARG A 371 -24.76 12.58 21.48
CA ARG A 371 -24.63 13.34 22.73
C ARG A 371 -23.17 13.58 23.10
N GLU A 372 -22.29 12.64 22.80
CA GLU A 372 -20.85 12.82 22.97
C GLU A 372 -20.33 13.99 22.11
N ALA A 373 -20.62 13.99 20.80
CA ALA A 373 -20.17 15.04 19.89
C ALA A 373 -20.60 16.45 20.34
N VAL A 374 -21.86 16.60 20.79
CA VAL A 374 -22.37 17.88 21.31
C VAL A 374 -21.70 18.27 22.64
N ARG A 375 -21.43 17.30 23.52
CA ARG A 375 -20.81 17.55 24.84
C ARG A 375 -19.34 17.92 24.72
N THR A 376 -18.58 17.25 23.85
CA THR A 376 -17.14 17.47 23.68
C THR A 376 -16.84 18.64 22.77
N GLY A 377 -17.75 18.96 21.83
CA GLY A 377 -17.47 19.91 20.76
C GLY A 377 -16.53 19.34 19.69
N GLU A 378 -16.24 18.04 19.72
CA GLU A 378 -15.41 17.34 18.74
C GLU A 378 -16.25 16.43 17.83
N PRO A 379 -15.88 16.25 16.55
CA PRO A 379 -16.58 15.34 15.65
C PRO A 379 -16.44 13.87 16.05
N VAL A 380 -17.51 13.08 15.91
CA VAL A 380 -17.53 11.63 16.19
C VAL A 380 -17.91 10.85 14.93
N SER A 381 -17.27 9.70 14.72
CA SER A 381 -17.49 8.81 13.57
C SER A 381 -17.73 7.38 14.03
N PHE A 382 -18.76 6.71 13.52
CA PHE A 382 -19.10 5.34 13.91
C PHE A 382 -19.93 4.63 12.85
N ASP A 383 -19.91 3.29 12.89
CA ASP A 383 -20.76 2.42 12.08
C ASP A 383 -21.85 1.82 12.97
N ALA A 384 -23.10 1.85 12.51
CA ALA A 384 -24.20 1.24 13.25
C ALA A 384 -25.25 0.62 12.31
N TYR A 385 -25.83 -0.48 12.74
CA TYR A 385 -26.98 -1.11 12.10
C TYR A 385 -28.25 -0.50 12.67
N TYR A 386 -29.17 -0.10 11.79
CA TYR A 386 -30.51 0.33 12.17
C TYR A 386 -31.52 -0.77 11.78
N PRO A 387 -32.37 -1.25 12.70
CA PRO A 387 -33.35 -2.31 12.44
C PRO A 387 -34.46 -1.86 11.47
N ALA A 388 -35.41 -2.75 11.17
CA ALA A 388 -36.59 -2.37 10.36
C ALA A 388 -37.28 -1.13 10.97
N PRO A 389 -37.67 -0.12 10.17
CA PRO A 389 -37.93 -0.20 8.73
C PRO A 389 -36.74 0.09 7.79
N LEU A 390 -35.61 0.58 8.30
CA LEU A 390 -34.45 0.89 7.45
C LEU A 390 -33.63 -0.35 7.10
N ASP A 391 -33.48 -1.28 8.06
CA ASP A 391 -32.83 -2.60 7.90
C ASP A 391 -31.47 -2.54 7.17
N GLY A 392 -30.58 -1.67 7.66
CA GLY A 392 -29.34 -1.33 6.96
C GLY A 392 -28.18 -0.97 7.88
N TRP A 393 -26.96 -1.11 7.37
CA TRP A 393 -25.75 -0.63 8.02
C TRP A 393 -25.40 0.76 7.52
N TYR A 394 -25.09 1.67 8.44
CA TYR A 394 -24.77 3.06 8.13
C TYR A 394 -23.42 3.46 8.73
N GLU A 395 -22.59 4.12 7.94
CA GLU A 395 -21.41 4.85 8.41
C GLU A 395 -21.82 6.31 8.63
N LEU A 396 -21.70 6.81 9.85
CA LEU A 396 -22.14 8.14 10.25
C LEU A 396 -20.97 8.97 10.75
N ARG A 397 -21.02 10.27 10.46
CA ARG A 397 -20.15 11.24 11.09
C ARG A 397 -20.93 12.48 11.48
N ALA A 398 -20.79 12.85 12.75
CA ALA A 398 -21.53 13.92 13.40
C ALA A 398 -20.58 15.07 13.77
N TRP A 399 -20.88 16.29 13.29
CA TRP A 399 -20.15 17.52 13.58
C TRP A 399 -20.96 18.45 14.47
N PRO A 400 -20.45 18.81 15.66
CA PRO A 400 -21.08 19.83 16.48
C PRO A 400 -20.95 21.20 15.82
N THR A 401 -22.05 21.96 15.82
CA THR A 401 -22.12 23.34 15.31
C THR A 401 -22.62 24.28 16.43
N PRO A 402 -22.41 25.61 16.32
CA PRO A 402 -22.94 26.55 17.32
C PRO A 402 -24.46 26.44 17.55
N ASP A 403 -25.18 26.00 16.51
CA ASP A 403 -26.65 25.93 16.48
C ASP A 403 -27.20 24.52 16.76
N GLY A 404 -26.35 23.48 16.80
CA GLY A 404 -26.74 22.11 17.10
C GLY A 404 -25.75 21.06 16.58
N LEU A 405 -26.19 20.17 15.69
CA LEU A 405 -25.40 19.05 15.17
C LEU A 405 -25.67 18.81 13.68
N SER A 406 -24.62 18.74 12.86
CA SER A 406 -24.74 18.34 11.46
C SER A 406 -24.25 16.90 11.28
N VAL A 407 -25.05 16.05 10.64
CA VAL A 407 -24.74 14.64 10.43
C VAL A 407 -24.71 14.35 8.95
N TYR A 408 -23.63 13.72 8.50
CA TYR A 408 -23.62 13.02 7.23
C TYR A 408 -23.58 11.51 7.48
N PHE A 409 -24.21 10.75 6.60
CA PHE A 409 -24.23 9.29 6.66
C PHE A 409 -24.29 8.63 5.29
N LEU A 410 -23.74 7.42 5.21
CA LEU A 410 -23.71 6.56 4.03
C LEU A 410 -24.28 5.20 4.41
N GLU A 411 -25.10 4.62 3.54
CA GLU A 411 -25.46 3.21 3.68
C GLU A 411 -24.31 2.33 3.16
N VAL A 412 -23.83 1.41 4.00
CA VAL A 412 -22.71 0.51 3.71
C VAL A 412 -23.13 -0.97 3.73
N THR A 413 -24.44 -1.25 3.71
CA THR A 413 -25.01 -2.61 3.74
C THR A 413 -24.45 -3.52 2.64
N GLU A 414 -24.50 -3.09 1.38
CA GLU A 414 -23.98 -3.85 0.23
C GLU A 414 -22.45 -4.00 0.29
N ARG A 415 -21.74 -2.92 0.63
CA ARG A 415 -20.29 -2.95 0.74
C ARG A 415 -19.82 -3.93 1.82
N ARG A 416 -20.46 -3.92 2.99
CA ARG A 416 -20.16 -4.86 4.07
C ARG A 416 -20.51 -6.29 3.68
N SER A 417 -21.63 -6.54 3.00
CA SER A 417 -21.98 -7.90 2.59
C SER A 417 -20.99 -8.47 1.57
N VAL A 418 -20.53 -7.66 0.61
CA VAL A 418 -19.48 -8.04 -0.36
C VAL A 418 -18.15 -8.29 0.34
N GLN A 419 -17.76 -7.42 1.28
CA GLN A 419 -16.52 -7.58 2.02
C GLN A 419 -16.54 -8.84 2.89
N ASP A 420 -17.61 -9.06 3.64
CA ASP A 420 -17.83 -10.27 4.42
C ASP A 420 -17.80 -11.54 3.54
N GLN A 421 -18.42 -11.49 2.37
CA GLN A 421 -18.41 -12.61 1.42
C GLN A 421 -17.01 -12.86 0.84
N ALA A 422 -16.24 -11.80 0.55
CA ALA A 422 -14.87 -11.89 0.08
C ALA A 422 -13.94 -12.47 1.17
N GLU A 423 -14.06 -12.03 2.42
CA GLU A 423 -13.29 -12.56 3.55
C GLU A 423 -13.60 -14.05 3.78
N ARG A 424 -14.87 -14.45 3.72
CA ARG A 424 -15.27 -15.87 3.82
C ARG A 424 -14.72 -16.70 2.66
N SER A 425 -14.82 -16.19 1.44
CA SER A 425 -14.26 -16.84 0.24
C SER A 425 -12.74 -17.02 0.34
N ALA A 426 -12.03 -16.01 0.86
CA ALA A 426 -10.60 -16.07 1.09
C ALA A 426 -10.24 -17.12 2.15
N ARG A 427 -10.98 -17.19 3.27
CA ARG A 427 -10.81 -18.24 4.30
C ARG A 427 -11.05 -19.64 3.74
N ARG A 428 -12.09 -19.83 2.92
CA ARG A 428 -12.37 -21.09 2.22
C ARG A 428 -11.20 -21.51 1.32
N LEU A 429 -10.71 -20.61 0.48
CA LEU A 429 -9.58 -20.89 -0.40
C LEU A 429 -8.30 -21.22 0.37
N ALA A 430 -8.02 -20.48 1.45
CA ALA A 430 -6.88 -20.73 2.32
C ALA A 430 -6.94 -22.11 2.99
N LEU A 431 -8.11 -22.52 3.48
CA LEU A 431 -8.31 -23.87 4.03
C LEU A 431 -8.05 -24.95 2.98
N LEU A 432 -8.68 -24.84 1.81
CA LEU A 432 -8.52 -25.82 0.74
C LEU A 432 -7.07 -25.92 0.25
N ALA A 433 -6.36 -24.79 0.18
CA ALA A 433 -4.94 -24.76 -0.14
C ALA A 433 -4.08 -25.38 0.96
N GLY A 434 -4.36 -25.07 2.23
CA GLY A 434 -3.66 -25.63 3.39
C GLY A 434 -3.80 -27.15 3.47
N VAL A 435 -5.01 -27.68 3.29
CA VAL A 435 -5.26 -29.14 3.21
C VAL A 435 -4.48 -29.76 2.06
N SER A 436 -4.51 -29.16 0.87
CA SER A 436 -3.76 -29.68 -0.28
C SER A 436 -2.24 -29.66 -0.06
N ALA A 437 -1.69 -28.63 0.60
CA ALA A 437 -0.27 -28.55 0.92
C ALA A 437 0.15 -29.60 1.96
N ASP A 438 -0.64 -29.78 3.02
CA ASP A 438 -0.37 -30.76 4.07
C ASP A 438 -0.40 -32.21 3.53
N LEU A 439 -1.37 -32.51 2.66
CA LEU A 439 -1.45 -33.79 1.96
C LEU A 439 -0.31 -34.04 0.97
N ALA A 440 0.19 -32.99 0.30
CA ALA A 440 1.29 -33.11 -0.66
C ALA A 440 2.66 -33.24 0.01
N GLY A 441 2.86 -32.61 1.18
CA GLY A 441 4.13 -32.61 1.91
C GLY A 441 4.39 -33.87 2.74
N ALA A 442 3.36 -34.68 3.00
CA ALA A 442 3.46 -35.85 3.85
C ALA A 442 3.85 -37.12 3.06
N LEU A 443 4.98 -37.73 3.43
CA LEU A 443 5.39 -39.05 2.94
C LEU A 443 4.48 -40.17 3.49
N ASP A 444 3.83 -39.94 4.62
CA ASP A 444 2.83 -40.82 5.21
C ASP A 444 1.45 -40.16 5.21
N THR A 445 0.57 -40.67 4.35
CA THR A 445 -0.83 -40.25 4.26
C THR A 445 -1.58 -40.36 5.59
N ARG A 446 -1.24 -41.31 6.46
CA ARG A 446 -1.93 -41.47 7.75
C ARG A 446 -1.61 -40.31 8.69
N THR A 447 -0.34 -39.94 8.79
CA THR A 447 0.11 -38.77 9.55
C THR A 447 -0.50 -37.48 9.01
N ALA A 448 -0.55 -37.29 7.69
CA ALA A 448 -1.21 -36.14 7.07
C ALA A 448 -2.69 -36.03 7.47
N THR A 449 -3.42 -37.14 7.39
CA THR A 449 -4.84 -37.16 7.78
C THR A 449 -5.09 -36.96 9.27
N ALA A 450 -4.10 -37.28 10.12
CA ALA A 450 -4.19 -37.05 11.57
C ALA A 450 -4.12 -35.56 11.94
N HIS A 451 -3.44 -34.74 11.13
CA HIS A 451 -3.32 -33.29 11.34
C HIS A 451 -4.48 -32.48 10.75
N LEU A 452 -5.20 -33.03 9.77
CA LEU A 452 -6.34 -32.39 9.11
C LEU A 452 -7.34 -31.70 10.08
N PRO A 453 -7.71 -32.29 11.23
CA PRO A 453 -8.58 -31.64 12.20
C PRO A 453 -8.14 -30.25 12.66
N GLN A 454 -6.83 -30.02 12.79
CA GLN A 454 -6.25 -28.73 13.21
C GLN A 454 -6.49 -27.63 12.19
N LEU A 455 -6.64 -28.00 10.91
CA LEU A 455 -6.94 -27.06 9.82
C LEU A 455 -8.45 -26.82 9.70
N VAL A 456 -9.26 -27.88 9.87
CA VAL A 456 -10.72 -27.83 9.65
C VAL A 456 -11.45 -27.06 10.76
N VAL A 457 -11.11 -27.30 12.02
CA VAL A 457 -11.85 -26.75 13.17
C VAL A 457 -11.82 -25.22 13.23
N PRO A 458 -10.67 -24.51 13.12
CA PRO A 458 -10.66 -23.05 13.19
C PRO A 458 -11.53 -22.36 12.11
N ALA A 459 -11.84 -23.06 11.02
CA ALA A 459 -12.58 -22.50 9.89
C ALA A 459 -14.04 -22.96 9.82
N LEU A 460 -14.36 -24.21 10.17
CA LEU A 460 -15.62 -24.86 9.78
C LEU A 460 -16.43 -25.52 10.91
N ALA A 461 -15.84 -25.81 12.08
CA ALA A 461 -16.51 -26.63 13.09
C ALA A 461 -16.01 -26.34 14.50
N ASP A 462 -16.78 -26.70 15.53
CA ASP A 462 -16.31 -26.57 16.92
C ASP A 462 -15.34 -27.69 17.30
N PHE A 463 -15.55 -28.90 16.76
CA PHE A 463 -14.59 -29.99 16.82
C PHE A 463 -14.81 -30.99 15.69
N CYS A 464 -13.79 -31.78 15.37
CA CYS A 464 -13.91 -32.82 14.36
C CYS A 464 -13.04 -34.05 14.65
N ILE A 465 -13.41 -35.17 14.02
CA ILE A 465 -12.71 -36.46 14.09
C ILE A 465 -12.55 -36.99 12.67
N VAL A 466 -11.36 -37.48 12.34
CA VAL A 466 -11.06 -38.15 11.07
C VAL A 466 -10.91 -39.64 11.31
N THR A 467 -11.62 -40.42 10.51
CA THR A 467 -11.60 -41.89 10.49
C THR A 467 -11.02 -42.35 9.16
N VAL A 468 -10.07 -43.28 9.16
CA VAL A 468 -9.52 -43.89 7.93
C VAL A 468 -9.79 -45.39 7.94
N VAL A 469 -10.09 -45.96 6.78
CA VAL A 469 -10.28 -47.40 6.60
C VAL A 469 -8.94 -48.01 6.19
N ASP A 470 -8.48 -49.00 6.94
CA ASP A 470 -7.24 -49.71 6.66
C ASP A 470 -7.35 -50.71 5.49
N ALA A 471 -6.25 -51.41 5.17
CA ALA A 471 -6.20 -52.40 4.10
C ALA A 471 -7.13 -53.61 4.34
N ASP A 472 -7.42 -53.95 5.60
CA ASP A 472 -8.32 -55.03 6.00
C ASP A 472 -9.80 -54.60 5.98
N GLY A 473 -10.07 -53.32 5.64
CA GLY A 473 -11.42 -52.76 5.61
C GLY A 473 -11.95 -52.35 6.98
N ARG A 474 -11.08 -52.24 8.00
CA ARG A 474 -11.47 -51.81 9.34
C ARG A 474 -11.32 -50.29 9.48
N PRO A 475 -12.37 -49.59 9.91
CA PRO A 475 -12.28 -48.16 10.19
C PRO A 475 -11.56 -47.92 11.53
N GLY A 476 -10.62 -47.00 11.55
CA GLY A 476 -9.95 -46.52 12.77
C GLY A 476 -9.87 -45.00 12.79
N ASP A 477 -10.13 -44.40 13.95
CA ASP A 477 -9.96 -42.96 14.13
C ASP A 477 -8.46 -42.62 14.19
N VAL A 478 -8.02 -41.63 13.41
CA VAL A 478 -6.60 -41.30 13.22
C VAL A 478 -6.23 -39.90 13.72
N GLY A 479 -7.21 -39.01 13.90
CA GLY A 479 -6.96 -37.67 14.41
C GLY A 479 -8.24 -36.97 14.85
N CYS A 480 -8.09 -36.02 15.77
CA CYS A 480 -9.17 -35.16 16.23
C CYS A 480 -8.65 -33.77 16.64
N TRP A 481 -9.54 -32.79 16.70
CA TRP A 481 -9.24 -31.46 17.25
C TRP A 481 -10.48 -30.79 17.79
N HIS A 482 -10.32 -30.00 18.86
CA HIS A 482 -11.39 -29.24 19.50
C HIS A 482 -10.98 -27.76 19.61
N ALA A 483 -11.92 -26.84 19.32
CA ALA A 483 -11.70 -25.39 19.38
C ALA A 483 -11.40 -24.94 20.82
N ASP A 484 -12.18 -25.40 21.78
CA ASP A 484 -11.89 -25.27 23.22
C ASP A 484 -10.75 -26.21 23.63
N GLU A 485 -9.72 -25.63 24.26
CA GLU A 485 -8.53 -26.32 24.73
C GLU A 485 -8.81 -27.25 25.92
N GLU A 486 -9.77 -26.91 26.78
CA GLU A 486 -10.13 -27.74 27.96
C GLU A 486 -10.79 -29.07 27.56
N MET A 487 -11.45 -29.08 26.38
CA MET A 487 -12.17 -30.25 25.87
C MET A 487 -11.31 -31.17 24.99
N ARG A 488 -10.07 -30.77 24.65
CA ARG A 488 -9.17 -31.60 23.81
C ARG A 488 -8.86 -32.97 24.43
N PRO A 489 -8.52 -33.10 25.74
CA PRO A 489 -8.26 -34.41 26.34
C PRO A 489 -9.52 -35.31 26.36
N VAL A 490 -10.71 -34.71 26.49
CA VAL A 490 -11.99 -35.43 26.45
C VAL A 490 -12.24 -35.99 25.05
N LEU A 491 -12.02 -35.18 24.01
CA LEU A 491 -12.17 -35.59 22.61
C LEU A 491 -11.16 -36.67 22.22
N GLU A 492 -9.89 -36.52 22.62
CA GLU A 492 -8.84 -37.52 22.38
C GLU A 492 -9.21 -38.87 23.02
N ARG A 493 -9.70 -38.85 24.26
CA ARG A 493 -10.16 -40.08 24.92
C ARG A 493 -11.36 -40.70 24.21
N TYR A 494 -12.31 -39.89 23.77
CA TYR A 494 -13.48 -40.36 23.02
C TYR A 494 -13.10 -40.98 21.68
N MET A 495 -12.18 -40.36 20.92
CA MET A 495 -11.67 -40.85 19.64
C MET A 495 -11.18 -42.31 19.72
N HIS A 496 -10.44 -42.66 20.77
CA HIS A 496 -9.90 -44.02 20.96
C HIS A 496 -10.97 -45.08 21.24
N LEU A 497 -12.17 -44.68 21.70
CA LEU A 497 -13.25 -45.60 22.10
C LEU A 497 -14.42 -45.61 21.12
N ARG A 498 -14.54 -44.56 20.30
CA ARG A 498 -15.71 -44.27 19.46
C ARG A 498 -16.00 -45.38 18.45
N MET A 499 -15.00 -45.82 17.67
CA MET A 499 -15.23 -46.82 16.61
C MET A 499 -15.65 -48.19 17.14
N ASP A 500 -15.05 -48.64 18.25
CA ASP A 500 -15.39 -49.94 18.85
C ASP A 500 -16.76 -49.94 19.53
N ALA A 501 -17.19 -48.79 20.07
CA ALA A 501 -18.48 -48.64 20.74
C ALA A 501 -19.66 -48.36 19.78
N MET A 502 -19.40 -48.01 18.51
CA MET A 502 -20.44 -47.60 17.56
C MET A 502 -21.25 -48.81 17.04
N PRO A 503 -22.59 -48.76 17.08
CA PRO A 503 -23.42 -49.82 16.52
C PRO A 503 -23.44 -49.79 14.97
N PRO A 504 -23.86 -50.90 14.31
CA PRO A 504 -23.83 -51.04 12.84
C PRO A 504 -24.74 -50.09 12.05
N ASP A 505 -25.70 -49.46 12.74
CA ASP A 505 -26.65 -48.46 12.25
C ASP A 505 -26.26 -47.03 12.64
N SER A 506 -25.07 -46.85 13.23
CA SER A 506 -24.55 -45.51 13.52
C SER A 506 -24.37 -44.66 12.26
N PRO A 507 -24.43 -43.32 12.37
CA PRO A 507 -24.21 -42.42 11.23
C PRO A 507 -22.87 -42.66 10.51
N ALA A 508 -21.82 -43.00 11.26
CA ALA A 508 -20.52 -43.35 10.72
C ALA A 508 -20.58 -44.64 9.88
N ALA A 509 -21.20 -45.71 10.41
CA ALA A 509 -21.34 -46.97 9.69
C ALA A 509 -22.23 -46.85 8.44
N ILE A 510 -23.27 -46.03 8.49
CA ILE A 510 -24.12 -45.73 7.32
C ILE A 510 -23.31 -44.99 6.26
N ALA A 511 -22.62 -43.89 6.62
CA ALA A 511 -21.83 -43.10 5.68
C ALA A 511 -20.71 -43.90 5.01
N LEU A 512 -20.03 -44.80 5.75
CA LEU A 512 -19.03 -45.70 5.17
C LEU A 512 -19.62 -46.61 4.09
N ARG A 513 -20.83 -47.13 4.32
CA ARG A 513 -21.50 -48.12 3.46
C ARG A 513 -22.21 -47.50 2.27
N THR A 514 -22.88 -46.36 2.43
CA THR A 514 -23.59 -45.66 1.34
C THR A 514 -22.67 -44.71 0.58
N GLY A 515 -21.64 -44.19 1.24
CA GLY A 515 -20.83 -43.09 0.75
C GLY A 515 -21.58 -41.77 0.71
N GLU A 516 -22.75 -41.63 1.34
CA GLU A 516 -23.49 -40.37 1.40
C GLU A 516 -23.22 -39.60 2.69
N ALA A 517 -23.29 -38.27 2.63
CA ALA A 517 -23.18 -37.41 3.79
C ALA A 517 -24.38 -37.61 4.73
N ILE A 518 -24.13 -37.81 6.02
CA ILE A 518 -25.19 -38.05 7.01
C ILE A 518 -25.20 -36.93 8.04
N ARG A 519 -26.34 -36.24 8.17
CA ARG A 519 -26.60 -35.21 9.18
C ARG A 519 -27.54 -35.75 10.26
N ARG A 520 -27.14 -35.61 11.53
CA ARG A 520 -27.92 -36.07 12.70
C ARG A 520 -27.78 -35.11 13.89
N ASN A 521 -28.79 -35.11 14.75
CA ASN A 521 -28.72 -34.41 16.02
C ASN A 521 -27.67 -35.07 16.93
N GLY A 522 -26.78 -34.28 17.53
CA GLY A 522 -25.67 -34.82 18.32
C GLY A 522 -26.10 -35.55 19.60
N ARG A 523 -27.25 -35.20 20.18
CA ARG A 523 -27.84 -35.94 21.32
C ARG A 523 -28.37 -37.31 20.89
N GLU A 524 -28.95 -37.41 19.70
CA GLU A 524 -29.36 -38.70 19.13
C GLU A 524 -28.14 -39.60 18.89
N VAL A 525 -27.07 -39.05 18.30
CA VAL A 525 -25.82 -39.80 18.09
C VAL A 525 -25.23 -40.32 19.41
N SER A 526 -25.22 -39.49 20.45
CA SER A 526 -24.73 -39.88 21.78
C SER A 526 -25.61 -40.97 22.42
N SER A 527 -26.91 -40.97 22.14
CA SER A 527 -27.86 -41.96 22.69
C SER A 527 -27.78 -43.34 22.04
N LEU A 528 -27.24 -43.43 20.81
CA LEU A 528 -27.02 -44.69 20.10
C LEU A 528 -25.84 -45.49 20.68
N LEU A 529 -24.92 -44.83 21.39
CA LEU A 529 -23.81 -45.51 22.05
C LEU A 529 -24.30 -46.35 23.24
N PRO A 530 -23.79 -47.58 23.44
CA PRO A 530 -24.11 -48.38 24.60
C PRO A 530 -23.64 -47.68 25.89
N PRO A 531 -24.28 -47.95 27.05
CA PRO A 531 -23.82 -47.41 28.33
C PRO A 531 -22.36 -47.77 28.60
N GLY A 532 -21.53 -46.77 28.87
CA GLY A 532 -20.08 -46.92 29.07
C GLY A 532 -19.33 -45.62 28.82
N GLU A 533 -18.01 -45.66 28.99
CA GLU A 533 -17.13 -44.48 28.94
C GLU A 533 -17.28 -43.66 27.64
N ALA A 534 -17.44 -44.31 26.48
CA ALA A 534 -17.63 -43.63 25.20
C ALA A 534 -18.91 -42.76 25.17
N ARG A 535 -20.00 -43.23 25.78
CA ARG A 535 -21.26 -42.48 25.86
C ARG A 535 -21.13 -41.30 26.82
N ASP A 536 -20.49 -41.50 27.96
CA ASP A 536 -20.30 -40.45 28.97
C ASP A 536 -19.48 -39.28 28.41
N LEU A 537 -18.39 -39.59 27.68
CA LEU A 537 -17.58 -38.60 26.99
C LEU A 537 -18.34 -37.88 25.86
N ALA A 538 -19.15 -38.60 25.07
CA ALA A 538 -19.98 -37.99 24.02
C ALA A 538 -21.02 -37.02 24.61
N VAL A 539 -21.61 -37.36 25.76
CA VAL A 539 -22.54 -36.48 26.50
C VAL A 539 -21.81 -35.25 27.04
N GLN A 540 -20.58 -35.41 27.52
CA GLN A 540 -19.75 -34.29 28.01
C GLN A 540 -19.35 -33.33 26.89
N LEU A 541 -19.04 -33.83 25.69
CA LEU A 541 -18.77 -33.02 24.48
C LEU A 541 -20.02 -32.26 24.00
N ALA A 542 -21.21 -32.73 24.39
CA ALA A 542 -22.51 -32.09 24.14
C ALA A 542 -22.74 -31.53 22.72
N PRO A 543 -22.45 -32.29 21.63
CA PRO A 543 -22.69 -31.78 20.29
C PRO A 543 -24.18 -31.52 20.06
N ARG A 544 -24.52 -30.36 19.48
CA ARG A 544 -25.86 -30.09 18.98
C ARG A 544 -26.12 -30.86 17.70
N GLU A 545 -25.13 -30.88 16.81
CA GLU A 545 -25.24 -31.45 15.48
C GLU A 545 -23.95 -32.17 15.09
N ALA A 546 -24.10 -33.31 14.43
CA ALA A 546 -23.01 -34.13 13.91
C ALA A 546 -23.24 -34.37 12.42
N ILE A 547 -22.24 -34.05 11.61
CA ILE A 547 -22.27 -34.26 10.17
C ILE A 547 -21.10 -35.16 9.79
N VAL A 548 -21.43 -36.31 9.22
CA VAL A 548 -20.46 -37.32 8.78
C VAL A 548 -20.30 -37.20 7.27
N LEU A 549 -19.09 -36.86 6.83
CA LEU A 549 -18.73 -36.66 5.43
C LEU A 549 -17.82 -37.81 4.97
N PRO A 550 -18.21 -38.59 3.96
CA PRO A 550 -17.38 -39.68 3.46
C PRO A 550 -16.21 -39.15 2.64
N MET A 551 -15.01 -39.62 2.94
CA MET A 551 -13.80 -39.36 2.15
C MET A 551 -13.74 -40.38 1.02
N ARG A 552 -14.20 -39.97 -0.17
CA ARG A 552 -14.41 -40.87 -1.31
C ARG A 552 -13.18 -40.91 -2.21
N GLY A 553 -12.71 -42.13 -2.50
CA GLY A 553 -11.85 -42.40 -3.65
C GLY A 553 -12.70 -42.64 -4.90
N ARG A 554 -12.09 -43.11 -5.99
CA ARG A 554 -12.77 -43.24 -7.29
C ARG A 554 -13.97 -44.20 -7.26
N ASN A 555 -13.85 -45.32 -6.55
CA ASN A 555 -14.87 -46.39 -6.51
C ASN A 555 -15.16 -46.91 -5.08
N ARG A 556 -14.74 -46.19 -4.02
CA ARG A 556 -14.87 -46.66 -2.63
C ARG A 556 -14.79 -45.50 -1.64
N THR A 557 -15.31 -45.72 -0.43
CA THR A 557 -15.11 -44.82 0.71
C THR A 557 -13.86 -45.25 1.46
N LEU A 558 -12.90 -44.34 1.64
CA LEU A 558 -11.60 -44.62 2.29
C LEU A 558 -11.52 -44.09 3.72
N GLY A 559 -12.52 -43.33 4.15
CA GLY A 559 -12.59 -42.81 5.51
C GLY A 559 -13.77 -41.86 5.67
N LEU A 560 -13.83 -41.19 6.82
CA LEU A 560 -14.83 -40.21 7.19
C LEU A 560 -14.16 -38.97 7.78
N LEU A 561 -14.70 -37.80 7.43
CA LEU A 561 -14.51 -36.56 8.19
C LEU A 561 -15.80 -36.29 8.95
N THR A 562 -15.76 -36.37 10.28
CA THR A 562 -16.93 -36.08 11.12
C THR A 562 -16.76 -34.72 11.78
N VAL A 563 -17.61 -33.76 11.42
CA VAL A 563 -17.62 -32.40 11.99
C VAL A 563 -18.78 -32.23 12.95
N TYR A 564 -18.53 -31.54 14.06
CA TYR A 564 -19.49 -31.33 15.14
C TYR A 564 -19.66 -29.84 15.43
N TYR A 565 -20.90 -29.45 15.75
CA TYR A 565 -21.26 -28.08 16.11
C TYR A 565 -21.89 -28.04 17.51
N ALA A 566 -21.51 -27.04 18.30
CA ALA A 566 -21.96 -26.78 19.66
C ALA A 566 -23.22 -25.90 19.69
N GLU A 567 -23.71 -25.63 20.91
CA GLU A 567 -24.92 -24.82 21.12
C GLU A 567 -24.60 -23.33 20.94
N GLY A 568 -25.19 -22.69 19.92
CA GLY A 568 -24.95 -21.27 19.57
C GLY A 568 -24.35 -21.05 18.17
N THR A 569 -23.73 -22.08 17.58
CA THR A 569 -23.12 -22.02 16.24
C THR A 569 -23.97 -22.83 15.24
N PRO A 570 -24.76 -22.19 14.35
CA PRO A 570 -25.51 -22.93 13.34
C PRO A 570 -24.60 -23.44 12.22
N ALA A 571 -24.76 -24.72 11.84
CA ALA A 571 -24.12 -25.26 10.64
C ALA A 571 -24.71 -24.58 9.39
N ARG A 572 -23.90 -23.81 8.67
CA ARG A 572 -24.29 -23.16 7.42
C ARG A 572 -24.12 -24.11 6.24
N GLU A 573 -24.94 -23.95 5.22
CA GLU A 573 -24.87 -24.77 4.01
C GLU A 573 -23.54 -24.58 3.24
N GLU A 574 -22.96 -23.38 3.31
CA GLU A 574 -21.67 -23.07 2.66
C GLU A 574 -20.48 -23.70 3.40
N ASP A 575 -20.52 -23.73 4.73
CA ASP A 575 -19.50 -24.39 5.57
C ASP A 575 -19.54 -25.91 5.33
N LEU A 576 -20.75 -26.47 5.16
CA LEU A 576 -20.99 -27.86 4.78
C LEU A 576 -20.41 -28.21 3.41
N SER A 577 -20.68 -27.39 2.39
CA SER A 577 -20.10 -27.57 1.05
C SER A 577 -18.57 -27.55 1.10
N THR A 578 -17.98 -26.66 1.90
CA THR A 578 -16.53 -26.57 2.05
C THR A 578 -15.95 -27.80 2.75
N ALA A 579 -16.60 -28.28 3.81
CA ALA A 579 -16.17 -29.50 4.50
C ALA A 579 -16.27 -30.74 3.58
N GLN A 580 -17.27 -30.79 2.70
CA GLN A 580 -17.40 -31.84 1.70
C GLN A 580 -16.27 -31.80 0.67
N ASP A 581 -15.93 -30.61 0.15
CA ASP A 581 -14.77 -30.44 -0.75
C ASP A 581 -13.47 -30.93 -0.10
N VAL A 582 -13.28 -30.65 1.20
CA VAL A 582 -12.14 -31.15 1.98
C VAL A 582 -12.16 -32.68 2.03
N ALA A 583 -13.30 -33.29 2.39
CA ALA A 583 -13.43 -34.75 2.47
C ALA A 583 -13.16 -35.44 1.12
N GLU A 584 -13.63 -34.87 0.01
CA GLU A 584 -13.40 -35.38 -1.34
C GLU A 584 -11.92 -35.31 -1.73
N ARG A 585 -11.23 -34.20 -1.45
CA ARG A 585 -9.79 -34.05 -1.71
C ARG A 585 -8.95 -35.05 -0.91
N VAL A 586 -9.26 -35.21 0.37
CA VAL A 586 -8.57 -36.16 1.24
C VAL A 586 -8.84 -37.59 0.77
N GLY A 587 -10.08 -37.90 0.40
CA GLY A 587 -10.44 -39.20 -0.17
C GLY A 587 -9.65 -39.55 -1.43
N LEU A 588 -9.52 -38.59 -2.35
CA LEU A 588 -8.72 -38.78 -3.57
C LEU A 588 -7.22 -38.97 -3.27
N ALA A 589 -6.68 -38.21 -2.31
CA ALA A 589 -5.29 -38.34 -1.89
C ALA A 589 -5.00 -39.71 -1.25
N LEU A 590 -5.90 -40.18 -0.39
CA LEU A 590 -5.83 -41.53 0.20
C LEU A 590 -5.90 -42.62 -0.87
N ASP A 591 -6.77 -42.46 -1.88
CA ASP A 591 -6.90 -43.46 -2.97
C ASP A 591 -5.63 -43.53 -3.81
N ASN A 592 -5.05 -42.38 -4.15
CA ASN A 592 -3.80 -42.31 -4.89
C ASN A 592 -2.66 -42.98 -4.11
N ALA A 593 -2.47 -42.65 -2.82
CA ALA A 593 -1.43 -43.26 -1.99
C ALA A 593 -1.58 -44.79 -1.90
N ARG A 594 -2.81 -45.28 -1.75
CA ARG A 594 -3.10 -46.72 -1.74
C ARG A 594 -2.78 -47.39 -3.08
N LEU A 595 -3.12 -46.75 -4.20
CA LEU A 595 -2.83 -47.28 -5.55
C LEU A 595 -1.33 -47.36 -5.81
N TYR A 596 -0.58 -46.31 -5.45
CA TYR A 596 0.88 -46.32 -5.55
C TYR A 596 1.50 -47.43 -4.70
N GLY A 597 1.09 -47.57 -3.43
CA GLY A 597 1.58 -48.64 -2.56
C GLY A 597 1.26 -50.05 -3.07
N ALA A 598 0.06 -50.25 -3.65
CA ALA A 598 -0.31 -51.53 -4.26
C ALA A 598 0.50 -51.86 -5.53
N GLN A 599 0.79 -50.85 -6.36
CA GLN A 599 1.63 -51.01 -7.55
C GLN A 599 3.05 -51.41 -7.17
N GLN A 600 3.62 -50.81 -6.12
CA GLN A 600 4.93 -51.15 -5.59
C GLN A 600 5.01 -52.62 -5.13
N GLN A 601 4.04 -53.08 -4.33
CA GLN A 601 4.01 -54.46 -3.84
C GLN A 601 3.87 -55.50 -4.97
N LEU A 602 3.10 -55.18 -6.02
CA LEU A 602 2.97 -56.06 -7.19
C LEU A 602 4.28 -56.16 -7.97
N ALA A 603 4.99 -55.04 -8.17
CA ALA A 603 6.27 -55.01 -8.86
C ALA A 603 7.34 -55.81 -8.09
N GLU A 604 7.49 -55.54 -6.79
CA GLU A 604 8.43 -56.26 -5.91
C GLU A 604 8.13 -57.77 -5.88
N GLY A 605 6.85 -58.14 -5.78
CA GLY A 605 6.41 -59.54 -5.78
C GLY A 605 6.72 -60.25 -7.11
N LEU A 606 6.49 -59.59 -8.26
CA LEU A 606 6.80 -60.14 -9.57
C LEU A 606 8.31 -60.38 -9.71
N GLN A 607 9.14 -59.39 -9.38
CA GLN A 607 10.60 -59.52 -9.48
C GLN A 607 11.15 -60.64 -8.60
N ARG A 608 10.73 -60.72 -7.32
CA ARG A 608 11.15 -61.81 -6.43
C ARG A 608 10.75 -63.19 -6.95
N SER A 609 9.56 -63.30 -7.57
CA SER A 609 9.10 -64.55 -8.18
C SER A 609 9.89 -64.96 -9.42
N LEU A 610 10.53 -63.99 -10.09
CA LEU A 610 11.39 -64.27 -11.22
C LEU A 610 12.69 -64.88 -10.72
N LEU A 611 13.34 -64.40 -9.66
CA LEU A 611 14.66 -64.93 -9.22
C LEU A 611 14.58 -66.40 -8.73
N THR A 612 15.63 -67.20 -8.96
CA THR A 612 15.64 -68.63 -8.58
C THR A 612 16.54 -68.90 -7.38
N GLU A 613 16.11 -69.78 -6.48
CA GLU A 613 16.96 -70.30 -5.40
C GLU A 613 18.20 -71.01 -5.96
N PRO A 614 19.41 -70.74 -5.45
CA PRO A 614 20.63 -71.37 -5.94
C PRO A 614 20.66 -72.87 -5.59
N PRO A 615 21.30 -73.72 -6.42
CA PRO A 615 21.54 -75.11 -6.07
C PRO A 615 22.57 -75.22 -4.93
N GLU A 616 22.60 -76.37 -4.26
CA GLU A 616 23.55 -76.66 -3.17
C GLU A 616 24.52 -77.79 -3.60
N PRO A 617 25.43 -77.53 -4.58
CA PRO A 617 26.41 -78.51 -5.07
C PRO A 617 27.41 -78.93 -3.98
N ASP A 618 28.15 -80.02 -4.20
CA ASP A 618 29.03 -80.54 -3.15
C ASP A 618 30.22 -79.63 -2.86
N HIS A 619 30.42 -79.33 -1.57
CA HIS A 619 31.50 -78.47 -1.09
C HIS A 619 31.56 -77.08 -1.76
N ALA A 620 30.47 -76.59 -2.34
CA ALA A 620 30.34 -75.22 -2.81
C ALA A 620 29.11 -74.58 -2.19
N GLU A 621 29.31 -73.48 -1.47
CA GLU A 621 28.27 -72.68 -0.84
C GLU A 621 27.94 -71.52 -1.78
N ILE A 622 26.68 -71.41 -2.22
CA ILE A 622 26.22 -70.33 -3.10
C ILE A 622 25.23 -69.47 -2.33
N ALA A 623 25.52 -68.17 -2.23
CA ALA A 623 24.63 -67.20 -1.58
C ALA A 623 24.28 -66.08 -2.56
N VAL A 624 23.05 -65.57 -2.43
CA VAL A 624 22.50 -64.56 -3.33
C VAL A 624 21.81 -63.45 -2.55
N ARG A 625 21.86 -62.23 -3.06
CA ARG A 625 21.08 -61.09 -2.55
C ARG A 625 20.48 -60.31 -3.69
N TYR A 626 19.28 -59.78 -3.44
CA TYR A 626 18.62 -58.83 -4.32
C TYR A 626 17.98 -57.73 -3.49
N LEU A 627 18.31 -56.48 -3.77
CA LEU A 627 17.76 -55.31 -3.10
C LEU A 627 17.22 -54.35 -4.17
N PRO A 628 15.89 -54.12 -4.23
CA PRO A 628 15.32 -53.24 -5.23
C PRO A 628 15.65 -51.77 -4.97
N ALA A 629 15.65 -50.95 -6.03
CA ALA A 629 15.86 -49.50 -5.95
C ALA A 629 14.85 -48.81 -5.01
N ALA A 630 15.29 -47.75 -4.31
CA ALA A 630 14.46 -47.04 -3.33
C ALA A 630 13.31 -46.18 -3.95
N GLU A 631 13.36 -45.87 -5.25
CA GLU A 631 12.31 -45.08 -5.93
C GLU A 631 11.08 -45.94 -6.32
N ALA A 632 9.92 -45.59 -5.76
CA ALA A 632 8.66 -46.38 -5.75
C ALA A 632 8.01 -46.71 -7.12
N ALA A 633 8.60 -46.32 -8.25
CA ALA A 633 8.06 -46.55 -9.60
C ALA A 633 8.98 -47.37 -10.51
N ARG A 634 10.18 -47.73 -10.05
CA ARG A 634 11.16 -48.44 -10.87
C ARG A 634 11.08 -49.94 -10.63
N VAL A 635 11.03 -50.71 -11.72
CA VAL A 635 11.13 -52.16 -11.68
C VAL A 635 12.47 -52.48 -12.32
N GLY A 636 13.43 -52.87 -11.50
CA GLY A 636 14.79 -53.26 -11.89
C GLY A 636 14.92 -54.22 -13.04
N GLY A 637 15.93 -53.91 -13.85
CA GLY A 637 16.47 -54.74 -14.91
C GLY A 637 17.46 -55.80 -14.42
N ASP A 638 17.98 -55.70 -13.20
CA ASP A 638 18.98 -56.58 -12.58
C ASP A 638 18.51 -58.03 -12.37
N TRP A 639 19.42 -58.98 -12.61
CA TRP A 639 19.20 -60.38 -12.24
C TRP A 639 20.48 -61.14 -11.92
N TYR A 640 20.30 -62.21 -11.16
CA TYR A 640 21.27 -63.29 -11.06
C TYR A 640 20.63 -64.62 -11.46
N ASP A 641 21.47 -65.60 -11.75
CA ASP A 641 21.07 -66.99 -11.87
C ASP A 641 22.20 -67.91 -11.37
N ALA A 642 21.83 -69.01 -10.74
CA ALA A 642 22.74 -70.08 -10.34
C ALA A 642 22.07 -71.42 -10.64
N PHE A 643 22.76 -72.31 -11.37
CA PHE A 643 22.24 -73.62 -11.75
C PHE A 643 23.36 -74.60 -12.10
N MET A 644 23.02 -75.88 -12.20
CA MET A 644 23.95 -76.92 -12.66
C MET A 644 23.65 -77.29 -14.12
N GLN A 645 24.70 -77.49 -14.92
CA GLN A 645 24.59 -78.06 -16.27
C GLN A 645 24.40 -79.59 -16.22
N PRO A 646 23.94 -80.23 -17.31
CA PRO A 646 23.74 -81.68 -17.37
C PRO A 646 24.98 -82.50 -16.97
N GLY A 647 26.19 -82.01 -17.25
CA GLY A 647 27.46 -82.65 -16.89
C GLY A 647 27.87 -82.48 -15.42
N GLY A 648 27.09 -81.75 -14.61
CA GLY A 648 27.35 -81.53 -13.19
C GLY A 648 28.22 -80.31 -12.87
N THR A 649 28.55 -79.46 -13.85
CA THR A 649 29.27 -78.21 -13.60
C THR A 649 28.34 -77.10 -13.13
N THR A 650 28.77 -76.35 -12.12
CA THR A 650 28.02 -75.21 -11.57
C THR A 650 28.24 -73.97 -12.43
N MET A 651 27.14 -73.27 -12.74
CA MET A 651 27.12 -72.02 -13.47
C MET A 651 26.56 -70.91 -12.58
N LEU A 652 27.25 -69.77 -12.56
CA LEU A 652 26.77 -68.52 -12.02
C LEU A 652 26.61 -67.50 -13.14
N VAL A 653 25.56 -66.72 -13.05
CA VAL A 653 25.20 -65.70 -14.02
C VAL A 653 24.77 -64.46 -13.25
N ILE A 654 25.19 -63.32 -13.75
CA ILE A 654 24.64 -62.03 -13.36
C ILE A 654 24.44 -61.18 -14.60
N GLY A 655 23.50 -60.26 -14.56
CA GLY A 655 23.32 -59.29 -15.62
C GLY A 655 22.39 -58.16 -15.23
N ASP A 656 22.35 -57.16 -16.08
CA ASP A 656 21.49 -55.99 -15.98
C ASP A 656 20.91 -55.63 -17.36
N VAL A 657 19.63 -55.25 -17.38
CA VAL A 657 18.89 -54.84 -18.57
C VAL A 657 18.82 -53.33 -18.56
N VAL A 658 19.22 -52.71 -19.67
CA VAL A 658 19.15 -51.26 -19.81
C VAL A 658 17.70 -50.78 -19.67
N GLY A 659 17.44 -50.01 -18.61
CA GLY A 659 16.13 -49.46 -18.28
C GLY A 659 15.58 -50.02 -16.96
N HIS A 660 14.64 -49.31 -16.35
CA HIS A 660 14.17 -49.60 -14.99
C HIS A 660 12.64 -49.56 -14.88
N ASP A 661 11.94 -50.11 -15.89
CA ASP A 661 10.49 -50.16 -15.97
C ASP A 661 9.96 -51.60 -16.09
N THR A 662 8.64 -51.75 -16.16
CA THR A 662 7.99 -53.07 -16.29
C THR A 662 8.40 -53.81 -17.57
N GLU A 663 8.80 -53.09 -18.62
CA GLU A 663 9.27 -53.70 -19.88
C GLU A 663 10.69 -54.26 -19.71
N ALA A 664 11.57 -53.54 -19.01
CA ALA A 664 12.90 -54.00 -18.62
C ALA A 664 12.83 -55.29 -17.78
N ALA A 665 11.96 -55.32 -16.76
CA ALA A 665 11.77 -56.51 -15.93
C ALA A 665 11.22 -57.73 -16.69
N ALA A 666 10.33 -57.49 -17.67
CA ALA A 666 9.84 -58.54 -18.57
C ALA A 666 10.96 -59.05 -19.49
N ALA A 667 11.77 -58.15 -20.04
CA ALA A 667 12.92 -58.50 -20.88
C ALA A 667 13.99 -59.27 -20.08
N MET A 668 14.28 -58.87 -18.85
CA MET A 668 15.14 -59.60 -17.92
C MET A 668 14.67 -61.05 -17.75
N GLY A 669 13.38 -61.26 -17.47
CA GLY A 669 12.82 -62.60 -17.32
C GLY A 669 12.97 -63.46 -18.58
N GLN A 670 12.81 -62.86 -19.77
CA GLN A 670 13.03 -63.53 -21.05
C GLN A 670 14.50 -63.86 -21.27
N LEU A 671 15.42 -62.91 -21.06
CA LEU A 671 16.86 -63.09 -21.24
C LEU A 671 17.40 -64.16 -20.29
N ARG A 672 17.04 -64.10 -19.02
CA ARG A 672 17.45 -65.11 -18.04
C ARG A 672 16.90 -66.49 -18.41
N GLY A 673 15.63 -66.57 -18.81
CA GLY A 673 15.01 -67.82 -19.26
C GLY A 673 15.69 -68.43 -20.49
N LEU A 674 16.02 -67.61 -21.49
CA LEU A 674 16.76 -68.02 -22.69
C LEU A 674 18.17 -68.48 -22.35
N LEU A 675 18.91 -67.69 -21.57
CA LEU A 675 20.26 -68.01 -21.13
C LEU A 675 20.28 -69.35 -20.39
N ARG A 676 19.42 -69.50 -19.38
CA ARG A 676 19.28 -70.75 -18.62
C ARG A 676 18.91 -71.91 -19.53
N GLY A 677 17.99 -71.73 -20.48
CA GLY A 677 17.62 -72.77 -21.45
C GLY A 677 18.78 -73.22 -22.34
N ILE A 678 19.55 -72.26 -22.87
CA ILE A 678 20.75 -72.52 -23.70
C ILE A 678 21.82 -73.25 -22.89
N ALA A 679 22.08 -72.79 -21.67
CA ALA A 679 23.12 -73.33 -20.79
C ALA A 679 22.77 -74.69 -20.17
N THR A 680 21.49 -75.01 -19.99
CA THR A 680 21.03 -76.30 -19.44
C THR A 680 20.75 -77.35 -20.52
N TYR A 681 20.62 -76.96 -21.79
CA TYR A 681 20.48 -77.90 -22.91
C TYR A 681 21.78 -78.67 -23.20
N SER A 682 22.94 -78.08 -22.92
CA SER A 682 24.25 -78.67 -23.22
C SER A 682 25.32 -78.22 -22.22
N ASP A 683 26.47 -78.89 -22.21
CA ASP A 683 27.64 -78.49 -21.41
C ASP A 683 28.49 -77.41 -22.09
N ALA A 684 27.85 -76.48 -22.82
CA ALA A 684 28.53 -75.38 -23.48
C ALA A 684 29.26 -74.47 -22.48
N GLY A 685 30.42 -73.95 -22.90
CA GLY A 685 31.18 -72.97 -22.11
C GLY A 685 30.54 -71.57 -22.12
N PRO A 686 30.97 -70.67 -21.22
CA PRO A 686 30.42 -69.31 -21.08
C PRO A 686 30.31 -68.51 -22.40
N VAL A 687 31.33 -68.55 -23.25
CA VAL A 687 31.32 -67.82 -24.54
C VAL A 687 30.23 -68.33 -25.48
N GLU A 688 30.05 -69.65 -25.55
CA GLU A 688 29.06 -70.26 -26.44
C GLU A 688 27.63 -70.04 -25.94
N VAL A 689 27.44 -69.97 -24.62
CA VAL A 689 26.16 -69.55 -24.03
C VAL A 689 25.83 -68.10 -24.39
N LEU A 690 26.77 -67.17 -24.21
CA LEU A 690 26.56 -65.76 -24.58
C LEU A 690 26.33 -65.58 -26.08
N ARG A 691 27.09 -66.27 -26.93
CA ARG A 691 26.89 -66.24 -28.38
C ARG A 691 25.51 -66.80 -28.77
N GLY A 692 25.09 -67.88 -28.12
CA GLY A 692 23.75 -68.43 -28.29
C GLY A 692 22.68 -67.42 -27.91
N LEU A 693 22.88 -66.71 -26.80
CA LEU A 693 21.97 -65.67 -26.32
C LEU A 693 21.88 -64.49 -27.30
N ASP A 694 23.00 -63.93 -27.77
CA ASP A 694 23.03 -62.87 -28.78
C ASP A 694 22.30 -63.28 -30.08
N THR A 695 22.53 -64.52 -30.53
CA THR A 695 21.86 -65.09 -31.70
C THR A 695 20.35 -65.20 -31.48
N SER A 696 19.94 -65.68 -30.30
CA SER A 696 18.54 -65.79 -29.90
C SER A 696 17.87 -64.43 -29.79
N MET A 697 18.50 -63.43 -29.17
CA MET A 697 18.00 -62.06 -29.09
C MET A 697 17.76 -61.47 -30.49
N THR A 698 18.72 -61.63 -31.40
CA THR A 698 18.60 -61.18 -32.79
C THR A 698 17.45 -61.89 -33.52
N THR A 699 17.36 -63.22 -33.37
CA THR A 699 16.35 -64.04 -34.04
C THR A 699 14.94 -63.75 -33.54
N LEU A 700 14.80 -63.54 -32.24
CA LEU A 700 13.54 -63.22 -31.57
C LEU A 700 13.17 -61.74 -31.67
N GLN A 701 14.00 -60.91 -32.32
CA GLN A 701 13.82 -59.47 -32.48
C GLN A 701 13.66 -58.74 -31.15
N MET A 702 14.42 -59.15 -30.14
CA MET A 702 14.47 -58.46 -28.85
C MET A 702 15.21 -57.13 -29.05
N SER A 703 14.54 -56.01 -28.80
CA SER A 703 15.11 -54.65 -28.94
C SER A 703 15.85 -54.17 -27.68
N THR A 704 15.93 -55.02 -26.66
CA THR A 704 16.54 -54.71 -25.36
C THR A 704 18.05 -54.87 -25.42
N LEU A 705 18.76 -53.99 -24.72
CA LEU A 705 20.20 -54.09 -24.46
C LEU A 705 20.43 -54.59 -23.04
N ALA A 706 21.47 -55.39 -22.84
CA ALA A 706 21.76 -55.97 -21.54
C ALA A 706 23.25 -56.21 -21.34
N THR A 707 23.69 -56.12 -20.09
CA THR A 707 25.01 -56.60 -19.66
C THR A 707 24.86 -58.00 -19.05
N ALA A 708 25.88 -58.85 -19.19
CA ALA A 708 25.92 -60.13 -18.48
C ALA A 708 27.35 -60.63 -18.23
N ALA A 709 27.57 -61.29 -17.09
CA ALA A 709 28.76 -62.09 -16.82
C ALA A 709 28.36 -63.52 -16.45
N ILE A 710 29.06 -64.50 -17.04
CA ILE A 710 28.79 -65.93 -16.82
C ILE A 710 30.08 -66.60 -16.34
N ALA A 711 30.01 -67.33 -15.24
CA ALA A 711 31.11 -68.10 -14.67
C ALA A 711 30.73 -69.59 -14.54
N ARG A 712 31.61 -70.47 -15.02
CA ARG A 712 31.52 -71.92 -14.96
C ARG A 712 32.60 -72.48 -14.07
N PHE A 713 32.23 -73.29 -13.10
CA PHE A 713 33.14 -73.97 -12.18
C PHE A 713 33.28 -75.44 -12.58
N GLU A 714 34.50 -75.83 -12.94
CA GLU A 714 34.81 -77.18 -13.41
C GLU A 714 36.10 -77.71 -12.78
N GLN A 715 36.20 -79.04 -12.69
CA GLN A 715 37.37 -79.73 -12.17
C GLN A 715 37.66 -80.97 -13.03
N THR A 716 38.91 -81.14 -13.44
CA THR A 716 39.40 -82.45 -13.87
C THR A 716 39.76 -83.31 -12.65
N PRO A 717 39.87 -84.65 -12.79
CA PRO A 717 40.28 -85.51 -11.67
C PRO A 717 41.64 -85.15 -11.05
N ASP A 718 42.60 -84.65 -11.86
CA ASP A 718 43.90 -84.17 -11.36
C ASP A 718 43.77 -82.88 -10.56
N GLU A 719 42.98 -81.92 -11.05
CA GLU A 719 42.71 -80.66 -10.34
C GLU A 719 41.98 -80.89 -9.03
N PHE A 720 40.98 -81.79 -9.03
CA PHE A 720 40.28 -82.20 -7.81
C PHE A 720 41.24 -82.78 -6.77
N ALA A 721 42.14 -83.68 -7.18
CA ALA A 721 43.15 -84.28 -6.29
C ALA A 721 44.15 -83.24 -5.75
N ARG A 722 44.44 -82.19 -6.52
CA ARG A 722 45.32 -81.07 -6.14
C ARG A 722 44.61 -79.97 -5.35
N GLY A 723 43.28 -80.07 -5.19
CA GLY A 723 42.47 -79.06 -4.51
C GLY A 723 42.34 -77.76 -5.29
N LEU A 724 42.31 -77.86 -6.61
CA LEU A 724 42.15 -76.72 -7.52
C LEU A 724 40.79 -76.78 -8.21
N THR A 725 40.16 -75.63 -8.40
CA THR A 725 38.95 -75.46 -9.20
C THR A 725 39.22 -74.51 -10.33
N ARG A 726 38.84 -74.87 -11.55
CA ARG A 726 38.97 -73.98 -12.69
C ARG A 726 37.67 -73.21 -12.88
N MET A 727 37.77 -71.90 -12.88
CA MET A 727 36.68 -71.01 -13.26
C MET A 727 36.90 -70.53 -14.69
N ARG A 728 36.03 -70.94 -15.61
CA ARG A 728 35.92 -70.32 -16.93
C ARG A 728 34.87 -69.23 -16.87
N TRP A 729 35.14 -68.06 -17.41
CA TRP A 729 34.14 -67.00 -17.43
C TRP A 729 34.23 -66.16 -18.70
N ALA A 730 33.11 -65.54 -19.04
CA ALA A 730 32.99 -64.63 -20.16
C ALA A 730 32.12 -63.43 -19.76
N ASN A 731 32.37 -62.29 -20.41
CA ASN A 731 31.73 -61.03 -20.11
C ASN A 731 31.06 -60.45 -21.37
N ALA A 732 29.92 -59.80 -21.17
CA ALA A 732 29.18 -59.03 -22.14
C ALA A 732 28.88 -57.63 -21.61
N GLY A 733 29.93 -56.83 -21.39
CA GLY A 733 29.84 -55.44 -20.95
C GLY A 733 29.44 -55.24 -19.48
N HIS A 734 29.45 -56.30 -18.69
CA HIS A 734 29.16 -56.26 -17.25
C HIS A 734 30.43 -56.00 -16.42
N LEU A 735 30.26 -55.75 -15.11
CA LEU A 735 31.38 -55.56 -14.19
C LEU A 735 32.19 -56.85 -13.99
N PRO A 736 33.53 -56.75 -13.79
CA PRO A 736 34.38 -57.91 -13.61
C PRO A 736 34.12 -58.59 -12.26
N PRO A 737 34.09 -59.95 -12.19
CA PRO A 737 33.98 -60.66 -10.92
C PRO A 737 35.20 -60.41 -10.02
N LEU A 738 34.95 -60.38 -8.71
CA LEU A 738 35.98 -60.28 -7.67
C LEU A 738 36.23 -61.64 -7.02
N VAL A 739 37.48 -61.92 -6.67
CA VAL A 739 37.86 -63.14 -5.95
C VAL A 739 38.52 -62.78 -4.63
N ILE A 740 37.99 -63.35 -3.56
CA ILE A 740 38.62 -63.38 -2.24
C ILE A 740 39.42 -64.68 -2.16
N ASN A 741 40.73 -64.57 -2.07
CA ASN A 741 41.63 -65.69 -1.89
C ASN A 741 41.55 -66.24 -0.46
N PRO A 742 42.00 -67.48 -0.21
CA PRO A 742 41.98 -68.06 1.14
C PRO A 742 42.81 -67.30 2.18
N ASP A 743 43.76 -66.46 1.75
CA ASP A 743 44.56 -65.58 2.63
C ASP A 743 43.87 -64.24 2.94
N GLY A 744 42.65 -64.02 2.44
CA GLY A 744 41.87 -62.79 2.60
C GLY A 744 42.21 -61.69 1.60
N SER A 745 43.18 -61.89 0.70
CA SER A 745 43.46 -60.93 -0.36
C SER A 745 42.36 -60.93 -1.42
N VAL A 746 42.02 -59.76 -1.96
CA VAL A 746 41.00 -59.60 -3.00
C VAL A 746 41.67 -59.26 -4.33
N ALA A 747 41.32 -60.01 -5.37
CA ALA A 747 41.81 -59.84 -6.73
C ALA A 747 40.67 -59.62 -7.73
N GLU A 748 40.85 -58.66 -8.63
CA GLU A 748 40.04 -58.49 -9.83
C GLU A 748 40.52 -59.46 -10.91
N LEU A 749 39.58 -60.18 -11.53
CA LEU A 749 39.94 -61.25 -12.49
C LEU A 749 40.26 -60.77 -13.90
N ALA A 750 40.03 -59.49 -14.20
CA ALA A 750 40.46 -58.85 -15.44
C ALA A 750 40.55 -57.33 -15.26
N GLU A 751 41.48 -56.69 -15.98
CA GLU A 751 41.38 -55.25 -16.26
C GLU A 751 40.13 -55.03 -17.12
N TRP A 752 39.19 -54.20 -16.64
CA TRP A 752 37.94 -53.92 -17.33
C TRP A 752 38.21 -53.23 -18.66
N ASN A 753 38.07 -53.97 -19.76
CA ASN A 753 38.19 -53.48 -21.13
C ASN A 753 36.81 -53.56 -21.81
N GLY A 754 35.82 -52.82 -21.27
CA GLY A 754 34.45 -52.66 -21.76
C GLY A 754 34.02 -53.54 -22.94
N ASP A 755 33.72 -54.82 -22.68
CA ASP A 755 33.17 -55.73 -23.70
C ASP A 755 31.82 -55.20 -24.21
N LEU A 756 31.47 -55.49 -25.46
CA LEU A 756 30.19 -55.07 -26.03
C LEU A 756 29.02 -55.75 -25.31
N LEU A 757 27.98 -54.96 -25.00
CA LEU A 757 26.72 -55.41 -24.41
C LEU A 757 26.01 -56.42 -25.32
N LEU A 758 25.14 -57.24 -24.72
CA LEU A 758 24.22 -58.10 -25.44
C LEU A 758 23.24 -57.26 -26.27
N GLY A 759 22.90 -57.75 -27.46
CA GLY A 759 21.94 -57.09 -28.36
C GLY A 759 22.49 -55.94 -29.22
N VAL A 760 23.76 -55.55 -29.04
CA VAL A 760 24.41 -54.53 -29.90
C VAL A 760 24.88 -55.11 -31.23
N ASP A 761 25.63 -56.21 -31.18
CA ASP A 761 26.16 -56.92 -32.35
C ASP A 761 26.27 -58.41 -32.04
N SER A 762 25.50 -59.25 -32.75
CA SER A 762 25.49 -60.70 -32.51
C SER A 762 26.65 -61.45 -33.15
N ASP A 763 27.43 -60.81 -34.01
CA ASP A 763 28.64 -61.38 -34.61
C ASP A 763 29.92 -61.06 -33.81
N VAL A 764 29.78 -60.34 -32.68
CA VAL A 764 30.91 -59.96 -31.83
C VAL A 764 31.64 -61.20 -31.29
N ARG A 765 32.98 -61.17 -31.35
CA ARG A 765 33.82 -62.23 -30.78
C ARG A 765 34.09 -61.96 -29.30
N ARG A 766 33.41 -62.71 -28.43
CA ARG A 766 33.61 -62.68 -26.97
C ARG A 766 34.85 -63.47 -26.55
N ARG A 767 35.49 -63.04 -25.46
CA ARG A 767 36.68 -63.70 -24.90
C ARG A 767 36.29 -64.62 -23.76
N GLU A 768 36.94 -65.78 -23.69
CA GLU A 768 36.86 -66.67 -22.52
C GLU A 768 38.13 -66.51 -21.68
N SER A 769 37.93 -66.26 -20.40
CA SER A 769 38.99 -66.15 -19.41
C SER A 769 38.96 -67.38 -18.50
N VAL A 770 40.13 -67.88 -18.13
CA VAL A 770 40.28 -69.08 -17.30
C VAL A 770 41.14 -68.74 -16.09
N VAL A 771 40.58 -68.96 -14.91
CA VAL A 771 41.23 -68.69 -13.62
C VAL A 771 41.28 -69.98 -12.81
N THR A 772 42.39 -70.21 -12.11
CA THR A 772 42.51 -71.33 -11.16
C THR A 772 42.26 -70.80 -9.76
N LEU A 773 41.35 -71.42 -9.04
CA LEU A 773 40.92 -71.05 -7.70
C LEU A 773 41.36 -72.14 -6.71
N ASP A 774 41.92 -71.71 -5.58
CA ASP A 774 42.25 -72.58 -4.47
C ASP A 774 41.02 -72.90 -3.61
N ARG A 775 41.08 -74.00 -2.85
CA ARG A 775 40.09 -74.29 -1.79
C ARG A 775 40.05 -73.15 -0.77
N GLY A 776 38.85 -72.69 -0.45
CA GLY A 776 38.57 -71.54 0.41
C GLY A 776 38.33 -70.24 -0.35
N ALA A 777 38.56 -70.20 -1.67
CA ALA A 777 38.29 -69.01 -2.46
C ALA A 777 36.79 -68.69 -2.53
N THR A 778 36.46 -67.40 -2.49
CA THR A 778 35.10 -66.88 -2.71
C THR A 778 35.08 -66.03 -3.96
N VAL A 779 34.16 -66.30 -4.89
CA VAL A 779 33.94 -65.48 -6.09
C VAL A 779 32.66 -64.67 -5.90
N LEU A 780 32.71 -63.36 -6.15
CA LEU A 780 31.57 -62.44 -6.10
C LEU A 780 31.30 -61.86 -7.48
N LEU A 781 30.07 -61.98 -7.93
CA LEU A 781 29.51 -61.25 -9.07
C LEU A 781 28.45 -60.28 -8.53
N TYR A 782 28.46 -59.05 -9.02
CA TYR A 782 27.63 -57.95 -8.53
C TYR A 782 27.24 -57.02 -9.69
N THR A 783 26.06 -56.40 -9.59
CA THR A 783 25.61 -55.36 -10.52
C THR A 783 26.15 -53.99 -10.12
N ASP A 784 26.04 -53.03 -11.04
CA ASP A 784 26.53 -51.66 -10.85
C ASP A 784 25.80 -50.92 -9.73
N GLY A 785 24.53 -51.19 -9.45
CA GLY A 785 23.82 -50.58 -8.31
C GLY A 785 24.46 -50.78 -6.94
N LEU A 786 25.38 -51.74 -6.78
CA LEU A 786 26.18 -51.89 -5.55
C LEU A 786 27.27 -50.80 -5.42
N VAL A 787 27.84 -50.37 -6.54
CA VAL A 787 29.06 -49.53 -6.60
C VAL A 787 28.82 -48.15 -7.19
N GLU A 788 27.83 -48.00 -8.06
CA GLU A 788 27.43 -46.76 -8.72
C GLU A 788 26.61 -45.88 -7.77
N ARG A 789 26.99 -44.61 -7.67
CA ARG A 789 26.26 -43.60 -6.90
C ARG A 789 26.24 -42.31 -7.70
N ARG A 790 25.23 -41.47 -7.50
CA ARG A 790 25.12 -40.18 -8.23
C ARG A 790 26.30 -39.23 -7.99
N ASP A 791 27.03 -39.41 -6.89
CA ASP A 791 28.10 -38.55 -6.41
C ASP A 791 29.51 -39.17 -6.50
N SER A 792 29.65 -40.41 -6.99
CA SER A 792 30.95 -41.07 -7.16
C SER A 792 31.03 -41.84 -8.48
N ASP A 793 32.21 -41.87 -9.09
CA ASP A 793 32.44 -42.73 -10.25
C ASP A 793 32.49 -44.22 -9.86
N LEU A 794 32.41 -45.07 -10.89
CA LEU A 794 32.37 -46.52 -10.76
C LEU A 794 33.70 -47.09 -10.22
N ASP A 795 34.83 -46.48 -10.57
CA ASP A 795 36.16 -46.91 -10.11
C ASP A 795 36.32 -46.73 -8.60
N GLU A 796 35.90 -45.59 -8.05
CA GLU A 796 35.88 -45.34 -6.60
C GLU A 796 34.88 -46.28 -5.89
N GLY A 797 33.74 -46.56 -6.54
CA GLY A 797 32.78 -47.57 -6.08
C GLY A 797 33.41 -48.96 -5.91
N ILE A 798 34.10 -49.44 -6.94
CA ILE A 798 34.79 -50.74 -6.95
C ILE A 798 35.93 -50.76 -5.92
N PHE A 799 36.67 -49.65 -5.77
CA PHE A 799 37.71 -49.53 -4.75
C PHE A 799 37.15 -49.71 -3.33
N ARG A 800 36.03 -49.04 -3.01
CA ARG A 800 35.34 -49.22 -1.70
C ARG A 800 34.83 -50.64 -1.49
N LEU A 801 34.26 -51.25 -2.52
CA LEU A 801 33.84 -52.66 -2.49
C LEU A 801 35.02 -53.57 -2.15
N ARG A 802 36.17 -53.37 -2.80
CA ARG A 802 37.37 -54.15 -2.54
C ARG A 802 37.87 -54.01 -1.11
N GLU A 803 37.97 -52.79 -0.58
CA GLU A 803 38.36 -52.55 0.82
C GLU A 803 37.39 -53.23 1.79
N ALA A 804 36.07 -53.12 1.54
CA ALA A 804 35.07 -53.80 2.36
C ALA A 804 35.23 -55.33 2.32
N LEU A 805 35.49 -55.93 1.16
CA LEU A 805 35.70 -57.37 1.03
C LEU A 805 36.96 -57.85 1.75
N ILE A 806 38.05 -57.07 1.75
CA ILE A 806 39.28 -57.40 2.49
C ILE A 806 38.99 -57.49 3.99
N GLU A 807 38.23 -56.54 4.53
CA GLU A 807 37.86 -56.52 5.95
C GLU A 807 36.89 -57.65 6.33
N LEU A 808 35.96 -57.97 5.42
CA LEU A 808 34.89 -58.94 5.66
C LEU A 808 35.24 -60.38 5.27
N ALA A 809 36.41 -60.62 4.65
CA ALA A 809 36.81 -61.91 4.09
C ALA A 809 36.68 -63.11 5.05
N GLY A 810 36.85 -62.88 6.36
CA GLY A 810 36.78 -63.92 7.40
C GLY A 810 35.37 -64.30 7.85
N LEU A 811 34.33 -63.60 7.39
CA LEU A 811 32.94 -63.86 7.80
C LEU A 811 32.31 -65.05 7.06
N PRO A 812 31.29 -65.70 7.64
CA PRO A 812 30.37 -66.60 6.91
C PRO A 812 29.83 -65.91 5.66
N LEU A 813 29.55 -66.67 4.58
CA LEU A 813 29.23 -66.07 3.28
C LEU A 813 27.95 -65.23 3.33
N GLU A 814 26.92 -65.71 4.03
CA GLU A 814 25.66 -64.98 4.23
C GLU A 814 25.88 -63.65 4.95
N GLU A 815 26.59 -63.67 6.09
CA GLU A 815 26.90 -62.47 6.89
C GLU A 815 27.77 -61.47 6.11
N LEU A 816 28.71 -61.97 5.30
CA LEU A 816 29.56 -61.15 4.43
C LEU A 816 28.70 -60.34 3.45
N LEU A 817 27.72 -60.98 2.79
CA LEU A 817 26.86 -60.30 1.82
C LEU A 817 25.92 -59.27 2.50
N ASP A 818 25.38 -59.59 3.67
CA ASP A 818 24.51 -58.68 4.41
C ASP A 818 25.27 -57.43 4.89
N GLU A 819 26.47 -57.61 5.46
CA GLU A 819 27.33 -56.50 5.88
C GLU A 819 27.82 -55.66 4.68
N LEU A 820 28.03 -56.29 3.52
CA LEU A 820 28.40 -55.59 2.30
C LEU A 820 27.30 -54.60 1.86
N LEU A 821 26.04 -55.08 1.84
CA LEU A 821 24.89 -54.24 1.49
C LEU A 821 24.69 -53.10 2.48
N GLU A 822 24.82 -53.37 3.78
CA GLU A 822 24.66 -52.34 4.81
C GLU A 822 25.74 -51.24 4.69
N ARG A 823 27.00 -51.61 4.41
CA ARG A 823 28.12 -50.66 4.28
C ARG A 823 28.07 -49.83 3.01
N LEU A 824 27.72 -50.44 1.86
CA LEU A 824 27.81 -49.77 0.57
C LEU A 824 26.54 -49.00 0.22
N VAL A 825 25.35 -49.53 0.56
CA VAL A 825 24.06 -48.95 0.16
C VAL A 825 23.11 -48.68 1.33
N HIS A 826 23.48 -48.91 2.59
CA HIS A 826 22.66 -48.62 3.79
C HIS A 826 21.23 -49.18 3.72
N GLY A 827 21.05 -50.31 3.03
CA GLY A 827 19.74 -50.90 2.77
C GLY A 827 18.79 -50.09 1.86
N ARG A 828 19.26 -49.00 1.24
CA ARG A 828 18.49 -48.13 0.34
C ARG A 828 19.32 -47.75 -0.89
N PRO A 829 19.35 -48.60 -1.92
CA PRO A 829 20.16 -48.34 -3.10
C PRO A 829 19.44 -47.36 -4.05
N ASP A 830 20.23 -46.58 -4.79
CA ASP A 830 19.73 -45.66 -5.83
C ASP A 830 19.24 -46.40 -7.08
N ASP A 831 19.81 -47.59 -7.33
CA ASP A 831 19.42 -48.54 -8.38
C ASP A 831 19.17 -49.93 -7.79
N ASP A 832 18.72 -50.90 -8.59
CA ASP A 832 18.62 -52.28 -8.16
C ASP A 832 20.01 -52.89 -7.88
N VAL A 833 20.08 -53.83 -6.93
CA VAL A 833 21.33 -54.50 -6.56
C VAL A 833 21.12 -56.00 -6.58
N ALA A 834 21.87 -56.70 -7.40
CA ALA A 834 21.97 -58.16 -7.40
C ALA A 834 23.39 -58.61 -7.03
N LEU A 835 23.49 -59.59 -6.13
CA LEU A 835 24.73 -60.25 -5.74
C LEU A 835 24.58 -61.76 -5.90
N VAL A 836 25.58 -62.40 -6.49
CA VAL A 836 25.74 -63.86 -6.45
C VAL A 836 27.18 -64.20 -6.11
N ALA A 837 27.35 -64.99 -5.06
CA ALA A 837 28.66 -65.41 -4.59
C ALA A 837 28.74 -66.93 -4.45
N VAL A 838 29.92 -67.49 -4.71
CA VAL A 838 30.23 -68.89 -4.42
C VAL A 838 31.51 -69.01 -3.61
N ARG A 839 31.44 -69.75 -2.51
CA ARG A 839 32.59 -70.13 -1.69
C ARG A 839 32.91 -71.60 -1.90
N LEU A 840 34.12 -71.87 -2.37
CA LEU A 840 34.61 -73.21 -2.69
C LEU A 840 35.22 -73.83 -1.44
N HIS A 841 34.46 -74.66 -0.73
CA HIS A 841 34.94 -75.31 0.47
C HIS A 841 35.94 -76.44 0.18
N PRO A 842 36.80 -76.79 1.15
CA PRO A 842 37.77 -77.86 0.95
C PRO A 842 37.12 -79.25 0.78
N GLN A 843 37.40 -79.91 -0.35
CA GLN A 843 36.84 -81.22 -0.73
C GLN A 843 37.61 -82.45 -0.19
N ASP A 844 38.67 -82.25 0.61
CA ASP A 844 39.45 -83.32 1.26
C ASP A 844 38.94 -83.73 2.64
N ARG A 845 37.85 -83.10 3.09
CA ARG A 845 37.21 -83.32 4.40
C ARG A 845 35.70 -83.53 4.18
N PRO A 846 34.93 -83.88 5.21
CA PRO A 846 33.47 -83.96 5.08
C PRO A 846 32.86 -82.60 4.70
N ARG A 847 31.74 -82.66 3.96
CA ARG A 847 30.98 -81.47 3.52
C ARG A 847 30.68 -80.55 4.71
N PRO A 848 31.02 -79.26 4.63
CA PRO A 848 30.69 -78.31 5.68
C PRO A 848 29.17 -78.09 5.75
N PRO A 849 28.59 -77.91 6.95
CA PRO A 849 27.17 -77.59 7.10
C PRO A 849 26.77 -76.28 6.40
N GLU A 850 27.71 -75.34 6.26
CA GLU A 850 27.55 -74.07 5.56
C GLU A 850 27.27 -74.25 4.06
N ALA A 851 27.73 -75.33 3.43
CA ALA A 851 27.42 -75.64 2.03
C ALA A 851 25.99 -76.19 1.83
N GLY A 852 25.15 -76.19 2.88
CA GLY A 852 23.76 -76.66 2.82
C GLY A 852 23.62 -78.18 2.60
N PRO A 853 22.37 -78.71 2.60
CA PRO A 853 22.10 -80.08 2.20
C PRO A 853 22.47 -80.30 0.72
N ASN A 854 22.86 -81.51 0.30
CA ASN A 854 23.20 -81.77 -1.11
C ASN A 854 21.93 -81.78 -1.99
N ARG A 855 21.37 -80.61 -2.30
CA ARG A 855 20.17 -80.42 -3.12
C ARG A 855 20.57 -80.06 -4.55
N VAL A 856 20.76 -81.10 -5.35
CA VAL A 856 21.03 -81.01 -6.79
C VAL A 856 19.93 -81.69 -7.59
N PRO A 857 19.64 -81.27 -8.84
CA PRO A 857 18.61 -81.91 -9.66
C PRO A 857 18.92 -83.40 -9.89
N SER A 858 17.89 -84.25 -9.85
CA SER A 858 18.05 -85.72 -10.01
C SER A 858 18.57 -86.16 -11.37
N THR A 859 18.53 -85.27 -12.36
CA THR A 859 19.06 -85.47 -13.72
C THR A 859 20.56 -85.21 -13.82
N VAL A 860 21.17 -84.57 -12.81
CA VAL A 860 22.62 -84.33 -12.76
C VAL A 860 23.30 -85.60 -12.25
N PRO A 861 24.39 -86.07 -12.88
CA PRO A 861 25.13 -87.24 -12.41
C PRO A 861 25.57 -87.04 -10.95
N PRO A 862 25.50 -88.09 -10.11
CA PRO A 862 26.14 -88.02 -8.80
C PRO A 862 27.63 -87.77 -9.01
N GLU A 863 28.17 -86.84 -8.23
CA GLU A 863 29.56 -86.39 -8.37
C GLU A 863 30.51 -87.58 -8.21
N ARG A 864 31.45 -87.72 -9.15
CA ARG A 864 32.42 -88.82 -9.11
C ARG A 864 33.48 -88.50 -8.07
N ILE A 865 33.32 -89.03 -6.85
CA ILE A 865 34.40 -89.10 -5.87
C ILE A 865 35.50 -90.01 -6.47
N PRO A 866 36.69 -89.50 -6.84
CA PRO A 866 37.75 -90.35 -7.36
C PRO A 866 38.29 -91.21 -6.20
N GLY A 867 37.86 -92.47 -6.12
CA GLY A 867 38.31 -93.42 -5.10
C GLY A 867 37.23 -94.32 -4.47
N ALA A 868 35.97 -94.24 -4.90
CA ALA A 868 34.91 -95.21 -4.55
C ALA A 868 34.72 -96.28 -5.64
#